data_AF-I9I433-F1
#
_entry.id   AF-I9I433-F1
#
_cell.length_a   1.000
_cell.length_b   1.000
_cell.length_c   1.000
_cell.angle_alpha   90.00
_cell.angle_beta   90.00
_cell.angle_gamma   90.00
#
_symmetry.space_group_name_H-M   'P 1'
#
loop_
_entity.id
_entity.type
_entity.pdbx_description
1 polymer ?
#
loop_
_entity_poly.entity_id
_entity_poly.type
_entity_poly.pdbx_seq_one_letter_code
_entity_poly.pdbx_strand_id
1 'polypeptide(L)'
;MRKKFVKVMLFGALALTVSASFVGCTDYDDDIKNLQEQIDNINKKEPGVTTAEMSTAVSSAISALKTELEAVIAGKADNAAVVALQDKVRELEAALNNKADASAIQELIAQIGELSEEVNSVKGSLEDSKTKLEAEIKALEDELANVADAAEMEELAKKLTEAQNQLKELEEKISDNAGEIVKLTTQIGQLAEIQASIEALQTSNQAFQTAIDELRAAQGNNITEADLSKALQAYLTKDEIAKLLDNKMLDYLTKEDYAKKEQAIYDYVNNTLTANIMAKVNAAYVSLDKYNKDLKEINEKFSRYVDSESSEYKKLVSDVTALNNYKTETLQALVDLVNGTSDKEGLSKQVADLVAAMGEITDLSQTLSGYVKSTELTNYVKEADLNDKIEAYLSESMESAESTMQALEKRLEALEIGVKAMIQSIVYAPQTVGGVVAFNSLEVEDTGVTPNKNVVVAEDKSLNISFRVSPVSAAKVFFDKYDYSFEGHEVASRAAGKIEYLNVESSSVDEATGMVNFVVSTGISAGKSYAICMHVTPKAKVGEVDNDDNLTDITSNYFVVSKSLTKIETIVLESPAKAENTLYYNNENSAINYAEGIKYVINGGHVNLENYDMSKFSIEYSVTNENYFSIGKAEGILKPANYNLASYVDQTATATATVKIEGVKRTFPTSFAVVTIKEETSIAETTCNYGTLEVAWKNAEQTIPASKFDLTKIYDEANITATAFKQLTASYDKTADVHFVVGTDNVLSVAIAANTAGGEHPIQVIFEGNGKKITVKANVKITYNEVSLTTKPELWEGDKMNGTVIFTPTLDDQFRPSTIALSMDLTTLFGNYTEVYNDVTAAGGTVTLNVQDLAGFNGAVSFENNVVTINPSKYSGKDIVITSDVKFGNTTVDASKATIKVVNVSGTWKPGKLEVTLTDKAAKINVLEGFSWIDFRNKVMWADGADVEGGTDFADGVKGLAVYGLTAPTCTLTAADGTECPYLKFENGEVYFTEAGKTFGFVQPYEAKVTINVTSPWGEIAGATPSNTEILITIPALVQ
;
A
#
# COMPACT_ATOMS: atom_id res chain seq x y z
N MET A 1 16.33 22.01 66.99
CA MET A 1 15.60 22.70 65.89
C MET A 1 16.53 23.28 64.82
N ARG A 2 17.41 24.26 65.13
CA ARG A 2 18.31 24.89 64.13
C ARG A 2 19.07 23.90 63.23
N LYS A 3 19.68 22.85 63.81
CA LYS A 3 20.45 21.82 63.06
C LYS A 3 19.63 20.97 62.08
N LYS A 4 18.31 20.80 62.30
CA LYS A 4 17.44 19.98 61.43
C LYS A 4 16.84 20.82 60.29
N PHE A 5 16.44 22.05 60.59
CA PHE A 5 15.94 23.02 59.60
C PHE A 5 17.01 23.36 58.53
N VAL A 6 18.25 23.53 59.00
CA VAL A 6 19.43 23.82 58.20
C VAL A 6 19.82 22.64 57.29
N LYS A 7 19.69 21.38 57.76
CA LYS A 7 19.87 20.18 56.93
C LYS A 7 18.83 20.07 55.80
N VAL A 8 17.56 20.39 56.07
CA VAL A 8 16.47 20.29 55.08
C VAL A 8 16.61 21.34 53.98
N MET A 9 17.03 22.57 54.30
CA MET A 9 17.33 23.60 53.30
C MET A 9 18.51 23.24 52.39
N LEU A 10 19.57 22.62 52.94
CA LEU A 10 20.73 22.16 52.17
C LEU A 10 20.35 21.07 51.16
N PHE A 11 19.55 20.09 51.57
CA PHE A 11 19.03 19.05 50.68
C PHE A 11 18.15 19.65 49.55
N GLY A 12 17.39 20.71 49.84
CA GLY A 12 16.60 21.43 48.83
C GLY A 12 17.45 22.22 47.82
N ALA A 13 18.58 22.79 48.24
CA ALA A 13 19.48 23.53 47.35
C ALA A 13 20.40 22.62 46.51
N LEU A 14 20.87 21.49 47.05
CA LEU A 14 21.63 20.47 46.30
C LEU A 14 20.77 19.73 45.26
N ALA A 15 19.46 19.64 45.46
CA ALA A 15 18.52 19.07 44.50
C ALA A 15 18.16 20.03 43.34
N LEU A 16 18.55 21.31 43.43
CA LEU A 16 18.34 22.32 42.38
C LEU A 16 19.51 22.39 41.37
N THR A 17 20.67 21.80 41.68
CA THR A 17 21.89 21.82 40.82
C THR A 17 22.09 20.59 39.95
N VAL A 18 21.10 19.70 39.89
CA VAL A 18 21.14 18.45 39.09
C VAL A 18 20.50 18.60 37.70
N SER A 19 20.60 19.79 37.11
CA SER A 19 20.28 20.05 35.70
C SER A 19 21.05 21.30 35.27
N ALA A 20 21.84 21.35 34.20
CA ALA A 20 21.80 20.59 32.97
C ALA A 20 23.10 20.80 32.18
N SER A 21 23.64 19.73 31.58
CA SER A 21 24.38 19.84 30.33
C SER A 21 24.29 18.52 29.56
N PHE A 22 23.49 18.53 28.49
CA PHE A 22 23.34 17.40 27.58
C PHE A 22 24.20 17.66 26.34
N VAL A 23 25.50 17.32 26.38
CA VAL A 23 26.30 17.16 25.15
C VAL A 23 27.34 16.05 25.32
N GLY A 24 27.18 14.98 24.53
CA GLY A 24 28.25 14.05 24.18
C GLY A 24 28.49 12.90 25.17
N CYS A 25 28.16 11.69 24.75
CA CYS A 25 28.36 10.43 25.46
C CYS A 25 29.83 10.20 25.88
N THR A 26 30.27 10.71 27.04
CA THR A 26 31.36 10.14 27.86
C THR A 26 31.43 10.68 29.29
N ASP A 27 30.73 11.77 29.64
CA ASP A 27 30.90 12.49 30.93
C ASP A 27 29.90 12.08 32.05
N TYR A 28 28.84 11.34 31.70
CA TYR A 28 27.76 10.98 32.64
C TYR A 28 28.21 10.24 33.90
N ASP A 29 29.24 9.41 33.78
CA ASP A 29 29.77 8.65 34.92
C ASP A 29 30.61 9.53 35.86
N ASP A 30 31.28 10.57 35.35
CA ASP A 30 32.12 11.46 36.16
C ASP A 30 31.27 12.46 36.96
N ASP A 31 30.15 12.94 36.41
CA ASP A 31 29.18 13.79 37.11
C ASP A 31 28.45 13.04 38.25
N ILE A 32 28.00 11.82 37.97
CA ILE A 32 27.38 10.94 38.97
C ILE A 32 28.39 10.63 40.08
N LYS A 33 29.64 10.34 39.72
CA LYS A 33 30.71 10.06 40.67
C LYS A 33 31.08 11.28 41.51
N ASN A 34 31.13 12.47 40.94
CA ASN A 34 31.39 13.71 41.66
C ASN A 34 30.24 14.03 42.63
N LEU A 35 28.98 13.80 42.23
CA LEU A 35 27.81 13.91 43.10
C LEU A 35 27.83 12.86 44.24
N GLN A 36 28.18 11.62 43.92
CA GLN A 36 28.34 10.56 44.92
C GLN A 36 29.46 10.89 45.91
N GLU A 37 30.60 11.42 45.44
CA GLU A 37 31.74 11.81 46.28
C GLU A 37 31.43 13.02 47.17
N GLN A 38 30.63 13.98 46.69
CA GLN A 38 30.15 15.11 47.50
C GLN A 38 29.13 14.67 48.56
N ILE A 39 28.18 13.80 48.19
CA ILE A 39 27.22 13.16 49.12
C ILE A 39 27.97 12.33 50.17
N ASP A 40 28.97 11.55 49.74
CA ASP A 40 29.81 10.74 50.61
C ASP A 40 30.66 11.58 51.54
N ASN A 41 31.24 12.70 51.08
CA ASN A 41 32.02 13.60 51.94
C ASN A 41 31.16 14.34 52.97
N ILE A 42 29.89 14.64 52.63
CA ILE A 42 28.88 15.18 53.57
C ILE A 42 28.46 14.12 54.60
N ASN A 43 28.35 12.86 54.17
CA ASN A 43 27.96 11.74 55.03
C ASN A 43 29.12 11.17 55.88
N LYS A 44 30.38 11.33 55.45
CA LYS A 44 31.59 10.81 56.12
C LYS A 44 32.15 11.73 57.21
N LYS A 45 31.73 13.00 57.33
CA LYS A 45 32.14 13.88 58.44
C LYS A 45 31.13 13.81 59.59
N GLU A 46 31.65 13.58 60.81
CA GLU A 46 30.93 13.49 62.09
C GLU A 46 29.90 14.65 62.34
N PRO A 47 28.97 14.53 63.31
CA PRO A 47 27.64 15.12 63.20
C PRO A 47 27.62 16.65 63.30
N GLY A 48 27.65 17.33 62.14
CA GLY A 48 27.16 18.69 62.00
C GLY A 48 27.70 19.42 60.77
N VAL A 49 26.85 19.61 59.76
CA VAL A 49 27.11 20.60 58.70
C VAL A 49 26.90 22.00 59.27
N THR A 50 27.92 22.85 59.19
CA THR A 50 27.89 24.24 59.66
C THR A 50 27.24 25.16 58.63
N THR A 51 26.63 26.27 59.06
CA THR A 51 26.04 27.27 58.15
C THR A 51 27.05 27.86 57.15
N ALA A 52 28.35 27.85 57.48
CA ALA A 52 29.42 28.25 56.58
C ALA A 52 29.62 27.22 55.45
N GLU A 53 29.66 25.93 55.78
CA GLU A 53 29.75 24.84 54.79
C GLU A 53 28.53 24.80 53.85
N MET A 54 27.35 25.18 54.34
CA MET A 54 26.14 25.37 53.51
C MET A 54 26.24 26.55 52.56
N SER A 55 26.71 27.70 53.04
CA SER A 55 26.92 28.87 52.18
C SER A 55 27.94 28.55 51.09
N THR A 56 29.01 27.84 51.43
CA THR A 56 30.00 27.37 50.46
C THR A 56 29.39 26.41 49.44
N ALA A 57 28.59 25.43 49.87
CA ALA A 57 27.94 24.50 48.95
C ALA A 57 26.96 25.19 47.97
N VAL A 58 26.13 26.11 48.45
CA VAL A 58 25.20 26.89 47.60
C VAL A 58 25.96 27.84 46.66
N SER A 59 27.04 28.47 47.13
CA SER A 59 27.89 29.29 46.26
C SER A 59 28.63 28.46 45.20
N SER A 60 29.12 27.27 45.54
CA SER A 60 29.73 26.33 44.57
C SER A 60 28.72 25.86 43.52
N ALA A 61 27.50 25.56 43.94
CA ALA A 61 26.37 25.25 43.08
C ALA A 61 26.03 26.38 42.09
N ILE A 62 25.93 27.61 42.58
CA ILE A 62 25.72 28.80 41.74
C ILE A 62 26.88 29.01 40.77
N SER A 63 28.13 28.80 41.21
CA SER A 63 29.31 28.91 40.35
C SER A 63 29.35 27.85 39.25
N ALA A 64 28.95 26.60 39.54
CA ALA A 64 28.89 25.54 38.54
C ALA A 64 27.84 25.83 37.45
N LEU A 65 26.63 26.23 37.86
CA LEU A 65 25.54 26.61 36.93
C LEU A 65 25.90 27.85 36.09
N LYS A 66 26.66 28.78 36.66
CA LYS A 66 27.23 29.93 35.95
C LYS A 66 28.21 29.51 34.85
N THR A 67 29.12 28.58 35.16
CA THR A 67 30.08 28.03 34.18
C THR A 67 29.39 27.26 33.05
N GLU A 68 28.34 26.48 33.35
CA GLU A 68 27.52 25.82 32.33
C GLU A 68 26.81 26.84 31.43
N LEU A 69 26.23 27.89 32.02
CA LEU A 69 25.58 28.98 31.29
C LEU A 69 26.58 29.69 30.35
N GLU A 70 27.79 29.99 30.81
CA GLU A 70 28.84 30.59 29.99
C GLU A 70 29.30 29.67 28.84
N ALA A 71 29.39 28.35 29.06
CA ALA A 71 29.79 27.38 28.05
C ALA A 71 28.75 27.20 26.93
N VAL A 72 27.46 27.14 27.29
CA VAL A 72 26.34 27.11 26.32
C VAL A 72 26.31 28.37 25.45
N ILE A 73 26.79 29.47 25.99
CA ILE A 73 26.85 30.77 25.32
C ILE A 73 28.13 30.94 24.46
N ALA A 74 29.26 30.32 24.83
CA ALA A 74 30.56 30.46 24.15
C ALA A 74 30.65 29.81 22.75
N GLY A 75 29.76 28.86 22.42
CA GLY A 75 29.72 28.17 21.11
C GLY A 75 29.05 28.94 19.97
N LYS A 76 28.56 30.17 20.21
CA LYS A 76 27.77 30.96 19.27
C LYS A 76 28.54 32.22 18.85
N ALA A 77 29.18 32.22 17.68
CA ALA A 77 29.96 33.37 17.23
C ALA A 77 29.10 34.61 16.88
N ASP A 78 29.48 35.75 17.47
CA ASP A 78 29.43 37.15 16.99
C ASP A 78 28.10 37.76 16.46
N ASN A 79 27.02 37.66 17.23
CA ASN A 79 25.83 38.48 17.03
C ASN A 79 25.57 39.41 18.23
N ALA A 80 25.17 40.66 17.96
CA ALA A 80 24.99 41.71 18.97
C ALA A 80 23.99 41.33 20.08
N ALA A 81 22.93 40.58 19.77
CA ALA A 81 21.97 40.08 20.76
C ALA A 81 22.58 39.04 21.71
N VAL A 82 23.48 38.19 21.20
CA VAL A 82 24.20 37.18 22.01
C VAL A 82 25.22 37.87 22.93
N VAL A 83 25.92 38.90 22.44
CA VAL A 83 26.84 39.71 23.26
C VAL A 83 26.09 40.48 24.34
N ALA A 84 24.93 41.06 24.02
CA ALA A 84 24.09 41.74 25.01
C ALA A 84 23.54 40.78 26.09
N LEU A 85 23.16 39.56 25.70
CA LEU A 85 22.76 38.50 26.63
C LEU A 85 23.93 38.06 27.52
N GLN A 86 25.13 37.86 26.95
CA GLN A 86 26.37 37.58 27.69
C GLN A 86 26.68 38.68 28.73
N ASP A 87 26.51 39.94 28.35
CA ASP A 87 26.76 41.08 29.23
C ASP A 87 25.76 41.11 30.40
N LYS A 88 24.47 40.86 30.14
CA LYS A 88 23.44 40.79 31.21
C LYS A 88 23.59 39.59 32.13
N VAL A 89 24.02 38.44 31.61
CA VAL A 89 24.39 37.29 32.45
C VAL A 89 25.56 37.67 33.37
N ARG A 90 26.61 38.31 32.85
CA ARG A 90 27.74 38.80 33.69
C ARG A 90 27.30 39.84 34.72
N GLU A 91 26.34 40.71 34.41
CA GLU A 91 25.74 41.63 35.39
C GLU A 91 24.97 40.88 36.49
N LEU A 92 24.18 39.86 36.14
CA LEU A 92 23.49 38.99 37.10
C LEU A 92 24.51 38.25 37.98
N GLU A 93 25.60 37.74 37.41
CA GLU A 93 26.65 37.09 38.18
C GLU A 93 27.30 38.03 39.20
N ALA A 94 27.58 39.27 38.80
CA ALA A 94 28.15 40.29 39.67
C ALA A 94 27.18 40.74 40.76
N ALA A 95 25.89 40.87 40.45
CA ALA A 95 24.84 41.20 41.42
C ALA A 95 24.70 40.09 42.48
N LEU A 96 24.78 38.83 42.07
CA LEU A 96 24.78 37.66 42.96
C LEU A 96 26.02 37.62 43.86
N ASN A 97 27.21 37.90 43.30
CA ASN A 97 28.46 37.90 44.07
C ASN A 97 28.57 39.09 45.05
N ASN A 98 27.97 40.23 44.73
CA ASN A 98 28.00 41.44 45.55
C ASN A 98 26.83 41.57 46.54
N LYS A 99 25.97 40.54 46.67
CA LYS A 99 24.81 40.50 47.57
C LYS A 99 23.77 41.61 47.31
N ALA A 100 23.46 41.88 46.05
CA ALA A 100 22.39 42.81 45.67
C ALA A 100 21.02 42.30 46.18
N ASP A 101 20.03 43.20 46.34
CA ASP A 101 18.70 42.82 46.82
C ASP A 101 17.90 41.98 45.79
N ALA A 102 16.94 41.22 46.28
CA ALA A 102 16.16 40.27 45.48
C ALA A 102 15.37 40.93 44.32
N SER A 103 15.04 42.23 44.43
CA SER A 103 14.29 42.93 43.39
C SER A 103 15.19 43.25 42.19
N ALA A 104 16.44 43.67 42.44
CA ALA A 104 17.43 43.90 41.39
C ALA A 104 17.79 42.61 40.64
N ILE A 105 17.79 41.47 41.34
CA ILE A 105 18.04 40.15 40.74
C ILE A 105 16.85 39.73 39.86
N GLN A 106 15.60 39.92 40.31
CA GLN A 106 14.41 39.62 39.50
C GLN A 106 14.33 40.47 38.23
N GLU A 107 14.72 41.75 38.30
CA GLU A 107 14.72 42.63 37.13
C GLU A 107 15.78 42.22 36.09
N LEU A 108 16.97 41.79 36.53
CA LEU A 108 17.99 41.22 35.64
C LEU A 108 17.54 39.91 35.00
N ILE A 109 16.85 39.03 35.74
CA ILE A 109 16.29 37.78 35.21
C ILE A 109 15.25 38.07 34.12
N ALA A 110 14.38 39.06 34.32
CA ALA A 110 13.37 39.43 33.34
C ALA A 110 14.00 39.97 32.04
N GLN A 111 15.03 40.84 32.16
CA GLN A 111 15.76 41.36 30.99
C GLN A 111 16.51 40.26 30.23
N ILE A 112 17.07 39.27 30.93
CA ILE A 112 17.71 38.09 30.31
C ILE A 112 16.67 37.25 29.56
N GLY A 113 15.45 37.10 30.10
CA GLY A 113 14.35 36.40 29.44
C GLY A 113 13.96 37.03 28.10
N GLU A 114 13.79 38.36 28.07
CA GLU A 114 13.46 39.12 26.85
C GLU A 114 14.59 39.03 25.80
N LEU A 115 15.85 39.20 26.21
CA LEU A 115 17.02 39.07 25.32
C LEU A 115 17.21 37.64 24.80
N SER A 116 16.83 36.61 25.57
CA SER A 116 16.88 35.21 25.15
C SER A 116 15.88 34.91 24.02
N GLU A 117 14.69 35.54 24.04
CA GLU A 117 13.73 35.44 22.93
C GLU A 117 14.25 36.16 21.68
N GLU A 118 14.90 37.30 21.83
CA GLU A 118 15.51 38.04 20.71
C GLU A 118 16.68 37.27 20.09
N VAL A 119 17.51 36.59 20.91
CA VAL A 119 18.58 35.69 20.44
C VAL A 119 18.06 34.54 19.57
N ASN A 120 16.86 34.00 19.87
CA ASN A 120 16.23 32.99 19.01
C ASN A 120 15.78 33.49 17.64
N SER A 121 15.56 34.80 17.52
CA SER A 121 15.01 35.41 16.31
C SER A 121 16.07 35.78 15.28
N VAL A 122 17.37 35.68 15.61
CA VAL A 122 18.46 36.07 14.70
C VAL A 122 19.07 34.86 13.97
N LYS A 123 19.09 34.93 12.64
CA LYS A 123 19.67 33.93 11.73
C LYS A 123 21.20 33.89 11.83
N GLY A 124 21.78 32.75 12.22
CA GLY A 124 23.23 32.58 12.50
C GLY A 124 23.95 31.55 11.61
N SER A 125 25.24 31.30 11.88
CA SER A 125 26.13 30.44 11.06
C SER A 125 25.73 28.96 11.00
N LEU A 126 24.97 28.46 11.98
CA LEU A 126 24.41 27.10 11.93
C LEU A 126 23.31 26.98 10.88
N GLU A 127 22.49 28.03 10.69
CA GLU A 127 21.44 28.04 9.67
C GLU A 127 22.04 28.19 8.26
N ASP A 128 23.17 28.91 8.14
CA ASP A 128 23.96 28.97 6.91
C ASP A 128 24.65 27.62 6.61
N SER A 129 25.13 26.92 7.65
CA SER A 129 25.70 25.58 7.52
C SER A 129 24.64 24.54 7.15
N LYS A 130 23.43 24.68 7.68
CA LYS A 130 22.24 23.90 7.30
C LYS A 130 21.92 24.10 5.83
N THR A 131 21.77 25.36 5.41
CA THR A 131 21.49 25.72 4.01
C THR A 131 22.57 25.18 3.06
N LYS A 132 23.83 25.19 3.48
CA LYS A 132 24.96 24.66 2.70
C LYS A 132 24.94 23.14 2.61
N LEU A 133 24.64 22.44 3.70
CA LEU A 133 24.48 20.98 3.71
C LEU A 133 23.29 20.52 2.88
N GLU A 134 22.16 21.22 2.93
CA GLU A 134 20.99 20.93 2.09
C GLU A 134 21.31 21.06 0.60
N ALA A 135 22.14 22.05 0.22
CA ALA A 135 22.61 22.20 -1.15
C ALA A 135 23.61 21.10 -1.56
N GLU A 136 24.45 20.64 -0.65
CA GLU A 136 25.44 19.58 -0.87
C GLU A 136 24.78 18.20 -1.01
N ILE A 137 23.78 17.90 -0.19
CA ILE A 137 22.92 16.70 -0.31
C ILE A 137 22.25 16.68 -1.67
N LYS A 138 21.65 17.79 -2.11
CA LYS A 138 21.01 17.88 -3.41
C LYS A 138 21.99 17.66 -4.57
N ALA A 139 23.21 18.18 -4.47
CA ALA A 139 24.24 17.95 -5.47
C ALA A 139 24.67 16.48 -5.54
N LEU A 140 24.82 15.81 -4.39
CA LEU A 140 25.16 14.39 -4.30
C LEU A 140 24.02 13.49 -4.83
N GLU A 141 22.76 13.85 -4.60
CA GLU A 141 21.58 13.15 -5.17
C GLU A 141 21.56 13.25 -6.70
N ASP A 142 21.82 14.44 -7.24
CA ASP A 142 21.88 14.67 -8.70
C ASP A 142 23.07 13.92 -9.34
N GLU A 143 24.21 13.83 -8.65
CA GLU A 143 25.41 13.14 -9.15
C GLU A 143 25.26 11.61 -9.10
N LEU A 144 24.65 11.08 -8.02
CA LEU A 144 24.32 9.66 -7.88
C LEU A 144 23.34 9.18 -8.98
N ALA A 145 22.40 10.04 -9.39
CA ALA A 145 21.43 9.72 -10.44
C ALA A 145 22.06 9.55 -11.85
N ASN A 146 23.29 10.01 -12.06
CA ASN A 146 23.94 10.04 -13.36
C ASN A 146 25.20 9.17 -13.47
N VAL A 147 25.59 8.46 -12.41
CA VAL A 147 26.81 7.64 -12.39
C VAL A 147 26.56 6.24 -12.96
N ALA A 148 27.47 5.76 -13.82
CA ALA A 148 27.35 4.45 -14.47
C ALA A 148 28.30 3.37 -13.88
N ASP A 149 29.31 3.80 -13.11
CA ASP A 149 30.28 2.91 -12.45
C ASP A 149 29.79 2.52 -11.05
N ALA A 150 29.78 1.22 -10.77
CA ALA A 150 29.23 0.68 -9.53
C ALA A 150 30.06 1.01 -8.28
N ALA A 151 31.38 1.14 -8.41
CA ALA A 151 32.24 1.49 -7.28
C ALA A 151 32.12 2.97 -6.93
N GLU A 152 31.98 3.83 -7.94
CA GLU A 152 31.75 5.27 -7.76
C GLU A 152 30.35 5.56 -7.20
N MET A 153 29.35 4.76 -7.58
CA MET A 153 28.00 4.80 -7.00
C MET A 153 27.98 4.45 -5.51
N GLU A 154 28.70 3.40 -5.11
CA GLU A 154 28.79 2.99 -3.71
C GLU A 154 29.48 4.08 -2.86
N GLU A 155 30.50 4.74 -3.41
CA GLU A 155 31.21 5.83 -2.74
C GLU A 155 30.34 7.10 -2.62
N LEU A 156 29.56 7.45 -3.64
CA LEU A 156 28.63 8.58 -3.60
C LEU A 156 27.45 8.33 -2.65
N ALA A 157 26.94 7.10 -2.59
CA ALA A 157 25.88 6.71 -1.66
C ALA A 157 26.34 6.80 -0.19
N LYS A 158 27.59 6.44 0.10
CA LYS A 158 28.21 6.63 1.43
C LYS A 158 28.30 8.12 1.79
N LYS A 159 28.80 8.96 0.87
CA LYS A 159 28.88 10.41 1.08
C LYS A 159 27.52 11.07 1.28
N LEU A 160 26.50 10.64 0.53
CA LEU A 160 25.13 11.14 0.68
C LEU A 160 24.55 10.77 2.06
N THR A 161 24.73 9.52 2.49
CA THR A 161 24.30 9.07 3.82
C THR A 161 25.01 9.85 4.92
N GLU A 162 26.30 10.12 4.76
CA GLU A 162 27.09 10.87 5.72
C GLU A 162 26.67 12.35 5.79
N ALA A 163 26.39 12.99 4.65
CA ALA A 163 25.85 14.35 4.61
C ALA A 163 24.43 14.45 5.20
N GLN A 164 23.55 13.47 4.94
CA GLN A 164 22.20 13.42 5.52
C GLN A 164 22.24 13.22 7.04
N ASN A 165 23.15 12.38 7.55
CA ASN A 165 23.35 12.22 8.99
C ASN A 165 23.90 13.50 9.62
N GLN A 166 24.85 14.19 8.97
CA GLN A 166 25.35 15.48 9.45
C GLN A 166 24.26 16.56 9.46
N LEU A 167 23.33 16.57 8.49
CA LEU A 167 22.19 17.49 8.48
C LEU A 167 21.24 17.20 9.66
N LYS A 168 20.92 15.91 9.89
CA LYS A 168 20.09 15.49 11.01
C LYS A 168 20.70 15.87 12.36
N GLU A 169 21.99 15.63 12.55
CA GLU A 169 22.71 16.06 13.75
C GLU A 169 22.73 17.59 13.91
N LEU A 170 22.83 18.34 12.81
CA LEU A 170 22.80 19.80 12.83
C LEU A 170 21.40 20.33 13.17
N GLU A 171 20.34 19.70 12.65
CA GLU A 171 18.94 20.02 12.96
C GLU A 171 18.58 19.73 14.43
N GLU A 172 19.08 18.62 14.98
CA GLU A 172 18.96 18.30 16.40
C GLU A 172 19.71 19.32 17.27
N LYS A 173 20.88 19.81 16.83
CA LYS A 173 21.65 20.89 17.50
C LYS A 173 20.99 22.27 17.40
N ILE A 174 20.07 22.48 16.45
CA ILE A 174 19.33 23.74 16.26
C ILE A 174 18.09 23.82 17.19
N SER A 175 17.61 22.69 17.74
CA SER A 175 16.45 22.65 18.65
C SER A 175 16.83 22.81 20.13
N ASP A 176 16.03 23.61 20.86
CA ASP A 176 15.92 23.75 22.33
C ASP A 176 16.93 24.56 23.19
N ASN A 177 17.84 25.35 22.60
CA ASN A 177 18.82 26.11 23.39
C ASN A 177 18.28 27.32 24.19
N ALA A 178 17.18 27.96 23.79
CA ALA A 178 16.60 29.07 24.57
C ALA A 178 15.69 28.62 25.70
N GLY A 179 15.07 27.45 25.57
CA GLY A 179 14.38 26.81 26.68
C GLY A 179 15.36 26.48 27.81
N GLU A 180 16.55 25.98 27.47
CA GLU A 180 17.63 25.68 28.41
C GLU A 180 18.20 26.95 29.09
N ILE A 181 18.44 28.04 28.35
CA ILE A 181 18.92 29.32 28.93
C ILE A 181 17.90 29.94 29.89
N VAL A 182 16.62 29.97 29.51
CA VAL A 182 15.54 30.49 30.38
C VAL A 182 15.39 29.62 31.64
N LYS A 183 15.52 28.30 31.50
CA LYS A 183 15.47 27.34 32.62
C LYS A 183 16.64 27.52 33.59
N LEU A 184 17.88 27.54 33.11
CA LEU A 184 19.08 27.74 33.94
C LEU A 184 19.06 29.11 34.63
N THR A 185 18.64 30.17 33.92
CA THR A 185 18.49 31.52 34.50
C THR A 185 17.45 31.56 35.62
N THR A 186 16.31 30.87 35.43
CA THR A 186 15.26 30.77 36.45
C THR A 186 15.73 30.00 37.68
N GLN A 187 16.47 28.91 37.48
CA GLN A 187 17.03 28.10 38.58
C GLN A 187 18.09 28.87 39.39
N ILE A 188 18.96 29.65 38.72
CA ILE A 188 19.92 30.53 39.39
C ILE A 188 19.20 31.58 40.26
N GLY A 189 18.10 32.17 39.76
CA GLY A 189 17.29 33.12 40.53
C GLY A 189 16.69 32.53 41.81
N GLN A 190 16.16 31.32 41.73
CA GLN A 190 15.60 30.60 42.89
C GLN A 190 16.67 30.26 43.93
N LEU A 191 17.87 29.84 43.49
CA LEU A 191 19.00 29.56 44.39
C LEU A 191 19.51 30.82 45.09
N ALA A 192 19.50 31.96 44.41
CA ALA A 192 19.87 33.25 44.98
C ALA A 192 18.94 33.69 46.13
N GLU A 193 17.63 33.51 45.97
CA GLU A 193 16.63 33.82 47.02
C GLU A 193 16.81 32.91 48.26
N ILE A 194 17.19 31.64 48.04
CA ILE A 194 17.53 30.70 49.11
C ILE A 194 18.82 31.14 49.82
N GLN A 195 19.84 31.56 49.09
CA GLN A 195 21.09 32.08 49.67
C GLN A 195 20.83 33.30 50.56
N ALA A 196 20.02 34.27 50.10
CA ALA A 196 19.65 35.44 50.89
C ALA A 196 18.91 35.06 52.20
N SER A 197 18.04 34.06 52.14
CA SER A 197 17.33 33.53 53.33
C SER A 197 18.28 32.88 54.34
N ILE A 198 19.31 32.17 53.86
CA ILE A 198 20.35 31.57 54.72
C ILE A 198 21.17 32.66 55.42
N GLU A 199 21.56 33.72 54.70
CA GLU A 199 22.34 34.83 55.27
C GLU A 199 21.56 35.61 56.35
N ALA A 200 20.24 35.81 56.14
CA ALA A 200 19.37 36.41 57.15
C ALA A 200 19.26 35.54 58.41
N LEU A 201 19.14 34.22 58.25
CA LEU A 201 19.14 33.26 59.36
C LEU A 201 20.48 33.21 60.11
N GLN A 202 21.60 33.34 59.39
CA GLN A 202 22.93 33.43 60.00
C GLN A 202 23.07 34.69 60.85
N THR A 203 22.68 35.84 60.32
CA THR A 203 22.69 37.14 61.02
C THR A 203 21.82 37.10 62.27
N SER A 204 20.61 36.52 62.13
CA SER A 204 19.71 36.26 63.25
C SER A 204 20.40 35.40 64.32
N ASN A 205 20.93 34.22 63.96
CA ASN A 205 21.62 33.33 64.89
C ASN A 205 22.76 34.01 65.67
N GLN A 206 23.54 34.86 64.99
CA GLN A 206 24.64 35.60 65.61
C GLN A 206 24.10 36.62 66.63
N ALA A 207 23.03 37.34 66.30
CA ALA A 207 22.36 38.25 67.24
C ALA A 207 21.75 37.53 68.47
N PHE A 208 21.28 36.28 68.31
CA PHE A 208 20.83 35.46 69.46
C PHE A 208 21.98 35.09 70.37
N GLN A 209 23.10 34.69 69.76
CA GLN A 209 24.29 34.29 70.47
C GLN A 209 24.87 35.48 71.25
N THR A 210 24.94 36.67 70.62
CA THR A 210 25.30 37.93 71.30
C THR A 210 24.38 38.23 72.47
N ALA A 211 23.05 38.09 72.33
CA ALA A 211 22.11 38.32 73.43
C ALA A 211 22.32 37.32 74.60
N ILE A 212 22.61 36.05 74.31
CA ILE A 212 22.97 35.05 75.32
C ILE A 212 24.28 35.42 76.01
N ASP A 213 25.28 35.88 75.27
CA ASP A 213 26.60 36.20 75.81
C ASP A 213 26.57 37.51 76.63
N GLU A 214 25.77 38.50 76.24
CA GLU A 214 25.45 39.69 77.05
C GLU A 214 24.75 39.32 78.36
N LEU A 215 23.81 38.37 78.33
CA LEU A 215 23.16 37.83 79.54
C LEU A 215 24.11 37.06 80.44
N ARG A 216 25.02 36.26 79.87
CA ARG A 216 26.10 35.57 80.61
C ARG A 216 27.02 36.57 81.30
N ALA A 217 27.37 37.66 80.61
CA ALA A 217 28.17 38.75 81.16
C ALA A 217 27.45 39.52 82.27
N ALA A 218 26.13 39.74 82.16
CA ALA A 218 25.32 40.44 83.14
C ALA A 218 25.03 39.64 84.42
N GLN A 219 24.94 38.30 84.34
CA GLN A 219 24.56 37.43 85.47
C GLN A 219 25.70 36.54 86.03
N GLY A 220 26.92 36.64 85.51
CA GLY A 220 28.09 35.95 86.09
C GLY A 220 28.04 34.42 85.97
N ASN A 221 27.83 33.90 84.76
CA ASN A 221 27.75 32.47 84.40
C ASN A 221 26.62 31.63 85.05
N ASN A 222 25.86 32.15 86.02
CA ASN A 222 24.71 31.45 86.63
C ASN A 222 23.38 31.84 85.95
N ILE A 223 23.14 31.34 84.73
CA ILE A 223 21.88 31.57 84.01
C ILE A 223 20.84 30.51 84.41
N THR A 224 19.63 30.95 84.79
CA THR A 224 18.49 30.05 85.06
C THR A 224 17.60 29.87 83.83
N GLU A 225 16.76 28.83 83.83
CA GLU A 225 15.82 28.53 82.73
C GLU A 225 14.79 29.65 82.48
N ALA A 226 14.43 30.38 83.54
CA ALA A 226 13.58 31.57 83.48
C ALA A 226 14.27 32.75 82.77
N ASP A 227 15.58 32.94 83.03
CA ASP A 227 16.38 33.96 82.33
C ASP A 227 16.52 33.64 80.84
N LEU A 228 16.71 32.36 80.49
CA LEU A 228 16.77 31.90 79.10
C LEU A 228 15.45 32.13 78.35
N SER A 229 14.32 31.91 79.03
CA SER A 229 12.99 32.10 78.46
C SER A 229 12.64 33.59 78.30
N LYS A 230 13.07 34.45 79.23
CA LYS A 230 12.92 35.91 79.12
C LYS A 230 13.78 36.49 77.99
N ALA A 231 15.00 35.99 77.83
CA ALA A 231 15.89 36.30 76.72
C ALA A 231 15.29 35.92 75.36
N LEU A 232 14.72 34.71 75.29
CA LEU A 232 14.05 34.19 74.10
C LEU A 232 12.83 35.04 73.73
N GLN A 233 12.01 35.46 74.70
CA GLN A 233 10.88 36.36 74.46
C GLN A 233 11.33 37.73 73.90
N ALA A 234 12.30 38.38 74.55
CA ALA A 234 12.79 39.70 74.10
C ALA A 234 13.45 39.65 72.72
N TYR A 235 14.08 38.52 72.38
CA TYR A 235 14.71 38.28 71.10
C TYR A 235 13.68 38.02 69.98
N LEU A 236 12.62 37.27 70.25
CA LEU A 236 11.54 36.98 69.29
C LEU A 236 10.67 38.21 68.95
N THR A 237 10.70 39.27 69.76
CA THR A 237 9.94 40.51 69.53
C THR A 237 10.69 41.58 68.72
N LYS A 238 11.92 41.32 68.25
CA LYS A 238 12.63 42.26 67.37
C LYS A 238 11.99 42.29 65.97
N ASP A 239 11.81 43.48 65.43
CA ASP A 239 11.05 43.73 64.18
C ASP A 239 11.57 42.95 62.96
N GLU A 240 12.89 42.73 62.90
CA GLU A 240 13.57 41.94 61.86
C GLU A 240 13.32 40.43 62.01
N ILE A 241 13.07 39.96 63.23
CA ILE A 241 12.79 38.54 63.53
C ILE A 241 11.30 38.22 63.40
N ALA A 242 10.43 39.16 63.79
CA ALA A 242 8.99 39.04 63.61
C ALA A 242 8.58 38.98 62.13
N LYS A 243 9.36 39.58 61.21
CA LYS A 243 9.15 39.50 59.75
C LYS A 243 9.56 38.15 59.14
N LEU A 244 10.39 37.37 59.82
CA LEU A 244 10.91 36.07 59.35
C LEU A 244 10.11 34.87 59.87
N LEU A 245 9.27 35.07 60.89
CA LEU A 245 8.39 34.05 61.48
C LEU A 245 6.95 34.33 61.05
N ASP A 246 6.27 33.35 60.47
CA ASP A 246 4.82 33.47 60.23
C ASP A 246 4.11 33.70 61.58
N ASN A 247 3.08 34.54 61.58
CA ASN A 247 2.31 34.95 62.75
C ASN A 247 1.84 33.75 63.58
N LYS A 248 1.55 32.62 62.91
CA LYS A 248 1.15 31.36 63.53
C LYS A 248 2.28 30.70 64.32
N MET A 249 3.52 30.74 63.82
CA MET A 249 4.70 30.19 64.50
C MET A 249 5.14 31.08 65.67
N LEU A 250 4.99 32.41 65.53
CA LEU A 250 5.22 33.37 66.62
C LEU A 250 4.22 33.20 67.78
N ASP A 251 2.94 32.96 67.48
CA ASP A 251 1.90 32.62 68.47
C ASP A 251 2.23 31.32 69.23
N TYR A 252 2.73 30.29 68.54
CA TYR A 252 3.11 29.04 69.20
C TYR A 252 4.34 29.19 70.10
N LEU A 253 5.35 29.92 69.67
CA LEU A 253 6.60 30.10 70.42
C LEU A 253 6.42 30.96 71.68
N THR A 254 5.36 31.77 71.75
CA THR A 254 5.07 32.70 72.86
C THR A 254 4.11 32.15 73.93
N LYS A 255 3.45 31.00 73.73
CA LYS A 255 2.55 30.37 74.73
C LYS A 255 3.25 30.00 76.05
N GLU A 256 2.55 29.93 77.19
CA GLU A 256 3.21 29.66 78.49
C GLU A 256 3.50 28.16 78.75
N ASP A 257 2.82 27.25 78.05
CA ASP A 257 2.84 25.81 78.35
C ASP A 257 3.87 25.04 77.48
N TYR A 258 4.99 24.62 78.09
CA TYR A 258 6.19 24.12 77.39
C TYR A 258 5.95 22.81 76.61
N ALA A 259 5.16 21.88 77.15
CA ALA A 259 4.89 20.59 76.51
C ALA A 259 4.03 20.72 75.24
N LYS A 260 3.18 21.74 75.17
CA LYS A 260 2.35 22.03 73.98
C LYS A 260 3.13 22.78 72.89
N LYS A 261 4.23 23.47 73.24
CA LYS A 261 5.10 24.10 72.25
C LYS A 261 5.79 23.09 71.37
N GLU A 262 6.34 22.03 71.96
CA GLU A 262 7.11 21.03 71.22
C GLU A 262 6.25 20.35 70.16
N GLN A 263 5.03 19.93 70.53
CA GLN A 263 4.09 19.31 69.58
C GLN A 263 3.57 20.30 68.53
N ALA A 264 3.19 21.53 68.92
CA ALA A 264 2.69 22.53 67.96
C ALA A 264 3.78 22.97 66.97
N ILE A 265 5.04 23.00 67.40
CA ILE A 265 6.19 23.25 66.52
C ILE A 265 6.45 22.03 65.63
N TYR A 266 6.35 20.81 66.16
CA TYR A 266 6.48 19.59 65.37
C TYR A 266 5.44 19.56 64.24
N ASP A 267 4.18 19.85 64.55
CA ASP A 267 3.07 19.85 63.58
C ASP A 267 3.23 20.99 62.54
N TYR A 268 3.64 22.19 62.95
CA TYR A 268 3.87 23.29 62.02
C TYR A 268 5.05 23.00 61.07
N VAL A 269 6.16 22.49 61.59
CA VAL A 269 7.36 22.17 60.78
C VAL A 269 7.11 20.98 59.87
N ASN A 270 6.60 19.86 60.38
CA ASN A 270 6.42 18.65 59.58
C ASN A 270 5.25 18.72 58.60
N ASN A 271 4.17 19.45 58.94
CA ASN A 271 2.96 19.39 58.13
C ASN A 271 2.72 20.66 57.31
N THR A 272 3.00 21.85 57.85
CA THR A 272 2.71 23.12 57.15
C THR A 272 3.92 23.62 56.35
N LEU A 273 5.11 23.62 56.96
CA LEU A 273 6.31 24.08 56.28
C LEU A 273 6.83 23.06 55.25
N THR A 274 6.85 21.77 55.58
CA THR A 274 7.16 20.71 54.61
C THR A 274 6.21 20.74 53.42
N ALA A 275 4.90 20.95 53.63
CA ALA A 275 3.94 21.02 52.53
C ALA A 275 4.14 22.27 51.66
N ASN A 276 4.45 23.44 52.25
CA ASN A 276 4.75 24.65 51.48
C ASN A 276 6.08 24.54 50.70
N ILE A 277 7.11 23.91 51.28
CA ILE A 277 8.38 23.64 50.59
C ILE A 277 8.15 22.61 49.48
N MET A 278 7.44 21.51 49.73
CA MET A 278 7.11 20.51 48.71
C MET A 278 6.22 21.07 47.60
N ALA A 279 5.31 22.00 47.90
CA ALA A 279 4.51 22.68 46.88
C ALA A 279 5.35 23.62 46.00
N LYS A 280 6.34 24.34 46.58
CA LYS A 280 7.28 25.16 45.81
C LYS A 280 8.30 24.33 45.03
N VAL A 281 8.76 23.20 45.58
CA VAL A 281 9.61 22.21 44.90
C VAL A 281 8.86 21.60 43.72
N ASN A 282 7.61 21.14 43.90
CA ASN A 282 6.79 20.60 42.81
C ASN A 282 6.44 21.64 41.73
N ALA A 283 6.25 22.90 42.10
CA ALA A 283 6.02 23.98 41.13
C ALA A 283 7.27 24.34 40.31
N ALA A 284 8.48 24.15 40.87
CA ALA A 284 9.74 24.29 40.14
C ALA A 284 10.12 23.01 39.33
N TYR A 285 9.54 21.86 39.69
CA TYR A 285 9.79 20.53 39.09
C TYR A 285 8.68 20.11 38.10
N VAL A 286 8.40 20.91 37.08
CA VAL A 286 7.71 20.41 35.88
C VAL A 286 8.51 19.24 35.23
N SER A 287 9.78 19.06 35.60
CA SER A 287 10.68 18.02 35.13
C SER A 287 10.65 16.68 35.87
N LEU A 288 10.07 16.50 37.07
CA LEU A 288 10.12 15.17 37.72
C LEU A 288 9.14 14.20 37.05
N ASP A 289 7.96 14.70 36.69
CA ASP A 289 6.98 13.93 35.90
C ASP A 289 7.50 13.67 34.48
N LYS A 290 8.26 14.60 33.90
CA LYS A 290 8.89 14.40 32.59
C LYS A 290 10.11 13.46 32.65
N TYR A 291 10.96 13.58 33.67
CA TYR A 291 12.08 12.66 33.92
C TYR A 291 11.56 11.24 34.15
N ASN A 292 10.56 11.05 35.01
CA ASN A 292 9.95 9.74 35.22
C ASN A 292 9.26 9.20 33.95
N LYS A 293 8.73 10.07 33.09
CA LYS A 293 8.17 9.69 31.80
C LYS A 293 9.24 9.30 30.79
N ASP A 294 10.32 10.06 30.68
CA ASP A 294 11.42 9.81 29.75
C ASP A 294 12.26 8.60 30.20
N LEU A 295 12.45 8.40 31.52
CA LEU A 295 13.05 7.18 32.08
C LEU A 295 12.14 5.97 31.87
N LYS A 296 10.83 6.14 31.97
CA LYS A 296 9.86 5.10 31.60
C LYS A 296 9.89 4.80 30.11
N GLU A 297 9.97 5.81 29.24
CA GLU A 297 10.09 5.63 27.78
C GLU A 297 11.44 5.02 27.38
N ILE A 298 12.55 5.41 28.02
CA ILE A 298 13.88 4.81 27.82
C ILE A 298 13.88 3.36 28.32
N ASN A 299 13.27 3.08 29.47
CA ASN A 299 13.16 1.73 30.00
C ASN A 299 12.20 0.86 29.17
N GLU A 300 11.16 1.44 28.58
CA GLU A 300 10.27 0.79 27.61
C GLU A 300 10.94 0.59 26.24
N LYS A 301 11.83 1.50 25.81
CA LYS A 301 12.64 1.33 24.59
C LYS A 301 13.72 0.27 24.80
N PHE A 302 14.39 0.27 25.97
CA PHE A 302 15.36 -0.75 26.37
C PHE A 302 14.68 -2.11 26.55
N SER A 303 13.50 -2.15 27.19
CA SER A 303 12.72 -3.39 27.30
C SER A 303 12.25 -3.89 25.94
N ARG A 304 11.80 -3.01 25.03
CA ARG A 304 11.47 -3.39 23.64
C ARG A 304 12.67 -3.88 22.85
N TYR A 305 13.83 -3.26 23.01
CA TYR A 305 15.08 -3.68 22.38
C TYR A 305 15.54 -5.04 22.93
N VAL A 306 15.58 -5.22 24.25
CA VAL A 306 15.84 -6.51 24.90
C VAL A 306 14.81 -7.54 24.45
N ASP A 307 13.55 -7.16 24.26
CA ASP A 307 12.49 -8.04 23.79
C ASP A 307 12.57 -8.40 22.29
N SER A 308 13.20 -7.57 21.46
CA SER A 308 13.51 -7.91 20.07
C SER A 308 14.74 -8.80 19.91
N GLU A 309 15.64 -8.82 20.90
CA GLU A 309 16.87 -9.62 20.86
C GLU A 309 16.65 -11.09 21.24
N SER A 310 17.58 -11.96 20.86
CA SER A 310 17.51 -13.41 21.12
C SER A 310 17.27 -13.75 22.60
N SER A 311 16.53 -14.83 22.90
CA SER A 311 16.31 -15.23 24.30
C SER A 311 17.58 -15.60 25.10
N GLU A 312 18.78 -15.71 24.48
CA GLU A 312 20.06 -15.88 25.18
C GLU A 312 20.50 -14.51 25.70
N TYR A 313 20.33 -13.47 24.90
CA TYR A 313 20.56 -12.09 25.31
C TYR A 313 19.54 -11.65 26.37
N LYS A 314 18.25 -12.00 26.22
CA LYS A 314 17.23 -11.78 27.27
C LYS A 314 17.58 -12.47 28.57
N LYS A 315 18.07 -13.71 28.48
CA LYS A 315 18.49 -14.47 29.66
C LYS A 315 19.74 -13.87 30.29
N LEU A 316 20.72 -13.41 29.49
CA LEU A 316 21.90 -12.70 29.99
C LEU A 316 21.53 -11.40 30.70
N VAL A 317 20.59 -10.63 30.16
CA VAL A 317 20.08 -9.40 30.80
C VAL A 317 19.33 -9.73 32.09
N SER A 318 18.47 -10.75 32.10
CA SER A 318 17.79 -11.23 33.32
C SER A 318 18.77 -11.71 34.39
N ASP A 319 19.83 -12.44 33.99
CA ASP A 319 20.86 -12.94 34.88
C ASP A 319 21.70 -11.77 35.46
N VAL A 320 21.98 -10.73 34.67
CA VAL A 320 22.63 -9.47 35.13
C VAL A 320 21.74 -8.68 36.08
N THR A 321 20.43 -8.60 35.80
CA THR A 321 19.45 -7.95 36.70
C THR A 321 19.34 -8.68 38.02
N ALA A 322 19.30 -10.02 38.00
CA ALA A 322 19.33 -10.85 39.20
C ALA A 322 20.61 -10.62 40.02
N LEU A 323 21.77 -10.52 39.35
CA LEU A 323 23.06 -10.23 39.99
C LEU A 323 23.10 -8.83 40.63
N ASN A 324 22.46 -7.83 40.00
CA ASN A 324 22.39 -6.47 40.51
C ASN A 324 21.42 -6.34 41.70
N ASN A 325 20.32 -7.09 41.67
CA ASN A 325 19.41 -7.22 42.83
C ASN A 325 20.11 -7.92 43.99
N TYR A 326 20.83 -9.01 43.73
CA TYR A 326 21.65 -9.69 44.73
C TYR A 326 22.70 -8.77 45.37
N LYS A 327 23.39 -7.93 44.58
CA LYS A 327 24.30 -6.89 45.09
C LYS A 327 23.57 -5.88 45.98
N THR A 328 22.38 -5.44 45.58
CA THR A 328 21.56 -4.47 46.31
C THR A 328 21.06 -5.04 47.64
N GLU A 329 20.58 -6.27 47.64
CA GLU A 329 20.13 -7.00 48.82
C GLU A 329 21.29 -7.30 49.78
N THR A 330 22.47 -7.63 49.26
CA THR A 330 23.70 -7.82 50.06
C THR A 330 24.17 -6.49 50.69
N LEU A 331 24.09 -5.38 49.95
CA LEU A 331 24.36 -4.03 50.47
C LEU A 331 23.36 -3.64 51.54
N GLN A 332 22.07 -3.94 51.35
CA GLN A 332 21.02 -3.69 52.34
C GLN A 332 21.24 -4.53 53.61
N ALA A 333 21.63 -5.80 53.47
CA ALA A 333 21.99 -6.65 54.59
C ALA A 333 23.25 -6.14 55.34
N LEU A 334 24.22 -5.56 54.63
CA LEU A 334 25.36 -4.86 55.25
C LEU A 334 24.94 -3.56 55.96
N VAL A 335 23.99 -2.80 55.39
CA VAL A 335 23.42 -1.59 56.00
C VAL A 335 22.68 -1.94 57.29
N ASP A 336 21.91 -3.02 57.31
CA ASP A 336 21.20 -3.50 58.48
C ASP A 336 22.16 -4.04 59.56
N LEU A 337 23.30 -4.62 59.14
CA LEU A 337 24.42 -5.02 60.01
C LEU A 337 25.13 -3.80 60.64
N VAL A 338 25.36 -2.73 59.88
CA VAL A 338 25.95 -1.47 60.37
C VAL A 338 24.98 -0.71 61.29
N ASN A 339 23.67 -0.84 61.08
CA ASN A 339 22.62 -0.23 61.90
C ASN A 339 22.30 -1.01 63.20
N GLY A 340 23.02 -2.10 63.49
CA GLY A 340 23.04 -2.74 64.81
C GLY A 340 21.75 -3.44 65.24
N THR A 341 21.01 -4.04 64.30
CA THR A 341 19.69 -4.67 64.58
C THR A 341 19.67 -6.21 64.56
N SER A 342 20.81 -6.91 64.57
CA SER A 342 20.82 -8.39 64.55
C SER A 342 21.73 -9.05 65.58
N ASP A 343 21.16 -10.06 66.26
CA ASP A 343 21.78 -10.87 67.31
C ASP A 343 22.73 -11.95 66.75
N LYS A 344 23.77 -12.28 67.53
CA LYS A 344 24.94 -13.13 67.18
C LYS A 344 24.66 -14.57 66.72
N GLU A 345 23.42 -15.04 66.62
CA GLU A 345 23.06 -16.37 66.11
C GLU A 345 22.93 -16.42 64.57
N GLY A 346 22.72 -15.27 63.93
CA GLY A 346 22.51 -15.16 62.46
C GLY A 346 23.74 -15.44 61.60
N LEU A 347 24.95 -15.36 62.17
CA LEU A 347 26.21 -15.57 61.45
C LEU A 347 26.33 -16.97 60.81
N SER A 348 25.77 -18.00 61.45
CA SER A 348 25.86 -19.38 60.95
C SER A 348 24.96 -19.65 59.74
N LYS A 349 23.84 -18.93 59.63
CA LYS A 349 22.91 -19.00 58.50
C LYS A 349 23.41 -18.15 57.32
N GLN A 350 23.96 -16.97 57.59
CA GLN A 350 24.57 -16.11 56.57
C GLN A 350 25.82 -16.74 55.93
N VAL A 351 26.62 -17.51 56.68
CA VAL A 351 27.73 -18.31 56.12
C VAL A 351 27.21 -19.46 55.25
N ALA A 352 26.06 -20.04 55.56
CA ALA A 352 25.42 -21.06 54.73
C ALA A 352 24.85 -20.47 53.43
N ASP A 353 24.28 -19.26 53.48
CA ASP A 353 23.77 -18.54 52.31
C ASP A 353 24.93 -18.09 51.38
N LEU A 354 26.06 -17.66 51.97
CA LEU A 354 27.30 -17.39 51.22
C LEU A 354 27.91 -18.64 50.57
N VAL A 355 27.82 -19.80 51.24
CA VAL A 355 28.26 -21.10 50.69
C VAL A 355 27.31 -21.58 49.58
N ALA A 356 26.01 -21.31 49.69
CA ALA A 356 25.03 -21.57 48.63
C ALA A 356 25.28 -20.66 47.40
N ALA A 357 25.53 -19.37 47.63
CA ALA A 357 25.89 -18.42 46.56
C ALA A 357 27.22 -18.79 45.86
N MET A 358 28.22 -19.31 46.60
CA MET A 358 29.43 -19.86 45.99
C MET A 358 29.14 -21.13 45.16
N GLY A 359 28.15 -21.93 45.55
CA GLY A 359 27.64 -23.06 44.77
C GLY A 359 26.98 -22.59 43.47
N GLU A 360 26.12 -21.57 43.53
CA GLU A 360 25.47 -20.99 42.34
C GLU A 360 26.47 -20.32 41.39
N ILE A 361 27.50 -19.63 41.89
CA ILE A 361 28.61 -19.09 41.07
C ILE A 361 29.42 -20.23 40.43
N THR A 362 29.60 -21.35 41.13
CA THR A 362 30.28 -22.54 40.60
C THR A 362 29.44 -23.20 39.50
N ASP A 363 28.12 -23.30 39.68
CA ASP A 363 27.17 -23.82 38.69
C ASP A 363 27.06 -22.89 37.46
N LEU A 364 27.12 -21.57 37.67
CA LEU A 364 27.17 -20.57 36.59
C LEU A 364 28.49 -20.66 35.80
N SER A 365 29.63 -20.86 36.48
CA SER A 365 30.93 -21.13 35.85
C SER A 365 30.93 -22.44 35.05
N GLN A 366 30.23 -23.46 35.54
CA GLN A 366 30.04 -24.74 34.88
C GLN A 366 29.10 -24.64 33.66
N THR A 367 28.10 -23.76 33.73
CA THR A 367 27.22 -23.37 32.62
C THR A 367 27.98 -22.56 31.56
N LEU A 368 28.80 -21.60 31.96
CA LEU A 368 29.66 -20.82 31.06
C LEU A 368 30.70 -21.69 30.32
N SER A 369 31.27 -22.67 31.01
CA SER A 369 32.20 -23.64 30.41
C SER A 369 31.48 -24.70 29.54
N GLY A 370 30.16 -24.83 29.66
CA GLY A 370 29.28 -25.53 28.72
C GLY A 370 29.15 -24.81 27.37
N TYR A 371 29.03 -23.48 27.37
CA TYR A 371 29.03 -22.67 26.14
C TYR A 371 30.36 -22.71 25.36
N VAL A 372 31.46 -23.14 26.00
CA VAL A 372 32.79 -23.27 25.38
C VAL A 372 33.06 -24.69 24.80
N LYS A 373 32.18 -25.68 25.04
CA LYS A 373 32.33 -27.04 24.49
C LYS A 373 31.58 -27.27 23.17
N SER A 374 32.19 -26.74 22.11
CA SER A 374 32.54 -27.41 20.82
C SER A 374 31.55 -28.23 19.98
N THR A 375 30.23 -28.16 20.08
CA THR A 375 29.37 -28.71 18.98
C THR A 375 28.11 -27.93 18.63
N GLU A 376 27.74 -26.89 19.39
CA GLU A 376 26.57 -26.05 19.09
C GLU A 376 26.94 -24.59 18.80
N LEU A 377 28.13 -24.37 18.24
CA LEU A 377 28.47 -23.11 17.57
C LEU A 377 27.68 -22.91 16.25
N THR A 378 26.66 -23.74 15.99
CA THR A 378 25.87 -23.77 14.76
C THR A 378 24.49 -23.10 14.89
N ASN A 379 24.07 -22.72 16.11
CA ASN A 379 22.74 -22.15 16.36
C ASN A 379 22.78 -20.71 16.92
N TYR A 380 23.82 -19.93 16.64
CA TYR A 380 23.89 -18.49 16.96
C TYR A 380 22.91 -17.64 16.10
N VAL A 381 21.78 -18.21 15.72
CA VAL A 381 20.63 -17.52 15.16
C VAL A 381 19.37 -18.25 15.65
N LYS A 382 18.65 -17.63 16.58
CA LYS A 382 17.34 -18.12 17.04
C LYS A 382 16.32 -17.98 15.94
N GLU A 383 15.41 -18.94 15.81
CA GLU A 383 14.38 -19.05 14.77
C GLU A 383 13.64 -17.74 14.40
N ALA A 384 13.52 -16.73 15.28
CA ALA A 384 12.91 -15.42 14.97
C ALA A 384 13.92 -14.37 14.45
N ASP A 385 15.12 -14.25 15.04
CA ASP A 385 16.24 -13.49 14.43
C ASP A 385 16.74 -14.16 13.16
N LEU A 386 16.61 -15.49 13.11
CA LEU A 386 16.87 -16.30 11.95
C LEU A 386 15.71 -16.15 11.00
N ASN A 387 14.44 -15.97 11.38
CA ASN A 387 13.35 -15.69 10.44
C ASN A 387 13.33 -14.24 9.96
N ASP A 388 13.78 -13.27 10.74
CA ASP A 388 13.87 -11.85 10.36
C ASP A 388 15.19 -11.57 9.62
N LYS A 389 16.29 -12.24 9.99
CA LYS A 389 17.48 -12.32 9.13
C LYS A 389 17.30 -13.33 8.02
N ILE A 390 16.43 -14.33 8.07
CA ILE A 390 16.02 -15.15 6.91
C ILE A 390 15.02 -14.36 6.11
N GLU A 391 14.23 -13.41 6.62
CA GLU A 391 13.35 -12.56 5.82
C GLU A 391 14.13 -11.38 5.24
N ALA A 392 15.14 -10.86 5.94
CA ALA A 392 16.05 -9.84 5.44
C ALA A 392 17.13 -10.45 4.55
N TYR A 393 17.71 -11.62 4.89
CA TYR A 393 18.58 -12.40 4.00
C TYR A 393 17.76 -13.10 2.93
N LEU A 394 16.51 -13.51 3.11
CA LEU A 394 15.64 -13.92 1.98
C LEU A 394 15.22 -12.69 1.23
N SER A 395 15.05 -11.49 1.77
CA SER A 395 14.73 -10.30 0.96
C SER A 395 15.94 -9.80 0.21
N GLU A 396 17.12 -9.82 0.80
CA GLU A 396 18.40 -9.39 0.24
C GLU A 396 19.02 -10.51 -0.62
N SER A 397 18.82 -11.78 -0.27
CA SER A 397 19.06 -12.94 -1.15
C SER A 397 17.90 -13.17 -2.10
N MET A 398 16.70 -12.61 -1.93
CA MET A 398 15.64 -12.56 -2.96
C MET A 398 15.87 -11.37 -3.84
N GLU A 399 16.50 -10.26 -3.43
CA GLU A 399 16.94 -9.15 -4.27
C GLU A 399 18.25 -9.48 -4.98
N SER A 400 19.14 -10.22 -4.33
CA SER A 400 20.34 -10.80 -4.94
C SER A 400 19.99 -12.03 -5.77
N ALA A 401 19.02 -12.85 -5.36
CA ALA A 401 18.42 -13.83 -6.25
C ALA A 401 17.47 -13.18 -7.24
N GLU A 402 16.93 -11.97 -7.05
CA GLU A 402 16.14 -11.23 -8.04
C GLU A 402 17.13 -10.69 -9.05
N SER A 403 18.27 -10.16 -8.63
CA SER A 403 19.37 -9.70 -9.47
C SER A 403 20.07 -10.86 -10.18
N THR A 404 20.28 -11.98 -9.48
CA THR A 404 20.78 -13.23 -10.07
C THR A 404 19.71 -13.93 -10.88
N MET A 405 18.42 -13.78 -10.60
CA MET A 405 17.29 -14.23 -11.41
C MET A 405 17.00 -13.26 -12.55
N GLN A 406 17.44 -12.00 -12.48
CA GLN A 406 17.41 -10.97 -13.53
C GLN A 406 18.63 -11.14 -14.44
N ALA A 407 19.76 -11.61 -13.90
CA ALA A 407 20.97 -11.96 -14.63
C ALA A 407 20.88 -13.38 -15.19
N LEU A 408 20.28 -14.31 -14.44
CA LEU A 408 19.79 -15.59 -14.93
C LEU A 408 18.54 -15.39 -15.76
N GLU A 409 17.74 -14.32 -15.65
CA GLU A 409 16.69 -13.99 -16.63
C GLU A 409 17.37 -13.38 -17.82
N LYS A 410 18.43 -12.59 -17.73
CA LYS A 410 19.16 -12.14 -18.94
C LYS A 410 19.90 -13.29 -19.60
N ARG A 411 20.45 -14.24 -18.84
CA ARG A 411 21.10 -15.46 -19.35
C ARG A 411 20.08 -16.52 -19.73
N LEU A 412 18.95 -16.64 -19.06
CA LEU A 412 17.82 -17.50 -19.39
C LEU A 412 17.12 -16.88 -20.57
N GLU A 413 16.81 -15.59 -20.63
CA GLU A 413 16.43 -14.85 -21.83
C GLU A 413 17.47 -15.04 -22.92
N ALA A 414 18.79 -15.02 -22.67
CA ALA A 414 19.78 -15.32 -23.73
C ALA A 414 19.78 -16.80 -24.14
N LEU A 415 19.63 -17.75 -23.21
CA LEU A 415 19.49 -19.19 -23.43
C LEU A 415 18.10 -19.57 -23.94
N GLU A 416 17.08 -18.78 -23.69
CA GLU A 416 15.68 -18.95 -24.03
C GLU A 416 15.48 -18.28 -25.38
N ILE A 417 16.12 -17.15 -25.66
CA ILE A 417 16.36 -16.63 -27.00
C ILE A 417 17.19 -17.65 -27.78
N GLY A 418 18.24 -18.25 -27.22
CA GLY A 418 19.08 -19.26 -27.87
C GLY A 418 18.35 -20.57 -28.17
N VAL A 419 17.64 -21.14 -27.18
CA VAL A 419 16.90 -22.41 -27.26
C VAL A 419 15.52 -22.25 -27.92
N LYS A 420 14.79 -21.15 -27.72
CA LYS A 420 13.55 -20.85 -28.48
C LYS A 420 13.86 -20.42 -29.92
N ALA A 421 15.03 -19.83 -30.19
CA ALA A 421 15.43 -19.57 -31.57
C ALA A 421 16.00 -20.82 -32.23
N MET A 422 16.62 -21.76 -31.49
CA MET A 422 17.23 -22.96 -32.06
C MET A 422 16.26 -23.68 -32.99
N ILE A 423 16.67 -23.86 -34.25
CA ILE A 423 15.84 -24.57 -35.20
C ILE A 423 15.95 -26.06 -34.88
N GLN A 424 14.82 -26.65 -34.48
CA GLN A 424 14.74 -28.07 -34.13
C GLN A 424 14.62 -28.94 -35.38
N SER A 425 13.97 -28.42 -36.42
CA SER A 425 13.80 -29.11 -37.68
C SER A 425 13.60 -28.13 -38.81
N ILE A 426 14.20 -28.45 -39.95
CA ILE A 426 13.94 -27.80 -41.21
C ILE A 426 13.59 -28.84 -42.26
N VAL A 427 12.42 -28.69 -42.88
CA VAL A 427 11.89 -29.68 -43.83
C VAL A 427 11.45 -28.94 -45.08
N TYR A 428 11.90 -29.41 -46.24
CA TYR A 428 11.38 -28.93 -47.52
C TYR A 428 9.89 -29.21 -47.58
N ALA A 429 9.09 -28.16 -47.77
CA ALA A 429 7.66 -28.25 -47.89
C ALA A 429 7.29 -28.32 -49.39
N PRO A 430 6.99 -29.52 -49.92
CA PRO A 430 6.75 -29.70 -51.33
C PRO A 430 5.51 -28.93 -51.78
N GLN A 431 5.66 -28.15 -52.84
CA GLN A 431 4.57 -27.39 -53.47
C GLN A 431 3.83 -28.22 -54.54
N THR A 432 4.34 -29.42 -54.85
CA THR A 432 3.78 -30.33 -55.85
C THR A 432 3.63 -31.73 -55.28
N VAL A 433 2.66 -32.50 -55.79
CA VAL A 433 2.33 -33.87 -55.34
C VAL A 433 3.52 -34.85 -55.46
N GLY A 434 4.54 -34.52 -56.27
CA GLY A 434 5.77 -35.31 -56.43
C GLY A 434 6.99 -34.79 -55.65
N GLY A 435 6.90 -33.63 -55.00
CA GLY A 435 8.03 -33.01 -54.30
C GLY A 435 9.22 -32.64 -55.18
N VAL A 436 8.99 -32.57 -56.50
CA VAL A 436 9.98 -32.15 -57.50
C VAL A 436 9.75 -30.68 -57.83
N VAL A 437 10.82 -29.90 -57.78
CA VAL A 437 10.86 -28.54 -58.33
C VAL A 437 11.25 -28.67 -59.80
N ALA A 438 10.27 -28.59 -60.69
CA ALA A 438 10.47 -28.76 -62.12
C ALA A 438 10.44 -27.40 -62.81
N PHE A 439 11.60 -26.95 -63.31
CA PHE A 439 11.71 -25.85 -64.24
C PHE A 439 11.45 -26.36 -65.65
N ASN A 440 10.76 -25.57 -66.46
CA ASN A 440 10.34 -25.96 -67.80
C ASN A 440 10.70 -24.87 -68.80
N SER A 441 10.97 -25.26 -70.05
CA SER A 441 11.19 -24.34 -71.16
C SER A 441 10.37 -24.73 -72.38
N LEU A 442 10.01 -23.73 -73.19
CA LEU A 442 9.30 -23.90 -74.46
C LEU A 442 10.22 -23.56 -75.61
N GLU A 443 10.28 -24.43 -76.62
CA GLU A 443 10.97 -24.16 -77.87
C GLU A 443 10.03 -24.16 -79.07
N VAL A 444 10.31 -23.32 -80.06
CA VAL A 444 9.60 -23.29 -81.34
C VAL A 444 10.62 -23.49 -82.45
N GLU A 445 10.24 -24.24 -83.48
CA GLU A 445 11.01 -24.37 -84.70
C GLU A 445 10.87 -23.11 -85.56
N ASP A 446 11.94 -22.34 -85.75
CA ASP A 446 11.97 -21.20 -86.66
C ASP A 446 12.13 -21.68 -88.10
N THR A 447 11.09 -21.45 -88.90
CA THR A 447 11.03 -21.80 -90.33
C THR A 447 11.68 -20.74 -91.24
N GLY A 448 12.25 -19.67 -90.66
CA GLY A 448 12.91 -18.59 -91.38
C GLY A 448 14.38 -18.81 -91.74
N VAL A 449 15.00 -19.91 -91.28
CA VAL A 449 16.42 -20.25 -91.48
C VAL A 449 16.57 -21.68 -92.01
N THR A 450 17.59 -21.96 -92.83
CA THR A 450 17.84 -23.30 -93.42
C THR A 450 19.19 -23.87 -92.97
N PRO A 451 19.25 -25.03 -92.30
CA PRO A 451 18.10 -25.84 -91.85
C PRO A 451 17.34 -25.14 -90.71
N ASN A 452 16.06 -25.50 -90.52
CA ASN A 452 15.22 -24.97 -89.45
C ASN A 452 15.93 -25.12 -88.09
N LYS A 453 15.79 -24.11 -87.23
CA LYS A 453 16.44 -24.09 -85.91
C LYS A 453 15.39 -24.04 -84.82
N ASN A 454 15.52 -24.91 -83.81
CA ASN A 454 14.74 -24.77 -82.58
C ASN A 454 15.29 -23.62 -81.74
N VAL A 455 14.40 -22.74 -81.30
CA VAL A 455 14.70 -21.59 -80.46
C VAL A 455 13.90 -21.71 -79.17
N VAL A 456 14.56 -21.60 -78.01
CA VAL A 456 13.87 -21.47 -76.73
C VAL A 456 13.22 -20.08 -76.66
N VAL A 457 11.89 -20.07 -76.61
CA VAL A 457 11.06 -18.86 -76.70
C VAL A 457 10.48 -18.43 -75.36
N ALA A 458 10.42 -19.34 -74.38
CA ALA A 458 10.03 -19.05 -73.01
C ALA A 458 10.70 -20.05 -72.06
N GLU A 459 11.01 -19.64 -70.84
CA GLU A 459 11.42 -20.54 -69.73
C GLU A 459 10.61 -20.16 -68.49
N ASP A 460 10.47 -21.08 -67.53
CA ASP A 460 9.97 -20.72 -66.20
C ASP A 460 10.82 -19.58 -65.66
N LYS A 461 10.17 -18.60 -65.03
CA LYS A 461 10.79 -17.47 -64.34
C LYS A 461 11.54 -18.00 -63.11
N SER A 462 11.02 -17.69 -61.94
CA SER A 462 11.57 -18.07 -60.66
C SER A 462 10.46 -18.79 -59.92
N LEU A 463 10.78 -19.94 -59.35
CA LEU A 463 9.83 -20.80 -58.66
C LEU A 463 9.93 -20.56 -57.15
N ASN A 464 8.79 -20.66 -56.47
CA ASN A 464 8.77 -20.63 -55.02
C ASN A 464 9.16 -22.00 -54.46
N ILE A 465 10.11 -21.99 -53.54
CA ILE A 465 10.38 -23.13 -52.67
C ILE A 465 10.21 -22.69 -51.23
N SER A 466 9.69 -23.59 -50.40
CA SER A 466 9.38 -23.29 -49.01
C SER A 466 9.97 -24.35 -48.10
N PHE A 467 10.43 -23.93 -46.94
CA PHE A 467 10.92 -24.80 -45.88
C PHE A 467 10.12 -24.52 -44.62
N ARG A 468 9.56 -25.58 -44.03
CA ARG A 468 8.94 -25.48 -42.71
C ARG A 468 10.04 -25.47 -41.67
N VAL A 469 10.07 -24.43 -40.86
CA VAL A 469 10.99 -24.27 -39.74
C VAL A 469 10.19 -24.49 -38.44
N SER A 470 10.71 -25.38 -37.59
CA SER A 470 10.12 -25.66 -36.28
C SER A 470 11.10 -25.29 -35.16
N PRO A 471 10.66 -24.55 -34.13
CA PRO A 471 9.32 -23.96 -33.96
C PRO A 471 9.04 -22.76 -34.89
N VAL A 472 7.76 -22.39 -35.06
CA VAL A 472 7.32 -21.24 -35.89
C VAL A 472 8.01 -19.93 -35.48
N SER A 473 8.31 -19.77 -34.19
CA SER A 473 9.04 -18.62 -33.64
C SER A 473 10.45 -18.46 -34.23
N ALA A 474 11.14 -19.56 -34.53
CA ALA A 474 12.46 -19.53 -35.15
C ALA A 474 12.40 -19.10 -36.62
N ALA A 475 11.30 -19.41 -37.32
CA ALA A 475 11.06 -18.97 -38.70
C ALA A 475 10.95 -17.45 -38.79
N LYS A 476 10.26 -16.80 -37.84
CA LYS A 476 10.00 -15.34 -37.86
C LYS A 476 11.26 -14.49 -37.98
N VAL A 477 12.31 -14.91 -37.27
CA VAL A 477 13.60 -14.22 -37.18
C VAL A 477 14.68 -14.89 -38.04
N PHE A 478 14.27 -15.72 -39.01
CA PHE A 478 15.19 -16.65 -39.69
C PHE A 478 16.34 -15.92 -40.39
N PHE A 479 16.05 -14.91 -41.20
CA PHE A 479 17.06 -14.16 -41.95
C PHE A 479 17.91 -13.22 -41.08
N ASP A 480 17.43 -12.89 -39.87
CA ASP A 480 18.17 -12.04 -38.93
C ASP A 480 19.21 -12.83 -38.14
N LYS A 481 18.94 -14.12 -37.87
CA LYS A 481 19.72 -14.95 -36.95
C LYS A 481 20.51 -16.09 -37.61
N TYR A 482 20.19 -16.47 -38.84
CA TYR A 482 20.79 -17.64 -39.49
C TYR A 482 21.38 -17.29 -40.86
N ASP A 483 22.44 -18.02 -41.22
CA ASP A 483 23.01 -18.10 -42.55
C ASP A 483 22.54 -19.41 -43.23
N TYR A 484 22.49 -19.43 -44.56
CA TYR A 484 22.04 -20.59 -45.33
C TYR A 484 22.82 -20.81 -46.64
N SER A 485 22.88 -22.06 -47.10
CA SER A 485 23.40 -22.44 -48.41
C SER A 485 22.55 -23.55 -49.05
N PHE A 486 22.56 -23.64 -50.38
CA PHE A 486 21.96 -24.76 -51.12
C PHE A 486 23.04 -25.70 -51.65
N GLU A 487 23.01 -26.94 -51.20
CA GLU A 487 24.03 -27.95 -51.50
C GLU A 487 23.38 -29.19 -52.13
N GLY A 488 24.08 -29.89 -53.01
CA GLY A 488 23.47 -30.99 -53.75
C GLY A 488 24.42 -31.81 -54.61
N HIS A 489 23.86 -32.79 -55.31
CA HIS A 489 24.55 -33.61 -56.31
C HIS A 489 23.60 -34.09 -57.41
N GLU A 490 24.13 -34.44 -58.58
CA GLU A 490 23.32 -34.92 -59.72
C GLU A 490 22.74 -36.30 -59.43
N VAL A 491 21.44 -36.53 -59.70
CA VAL A 491 20.76 -37.80 -59.39
C VAL A 491 21.32 -38.99 -60.20
N ALA A 492 21.99 -38.72 -61.34
CA ALA A 492 22.59 -39.73 -62.21
C ALA A 492 24.14 -39.81 -62.15
N SER A 493 24.83 -38.92 -61.42
CA SER A 493 26.29 -38.96 -61.26
C SER A 493 26.72 -38.43 -59.88
N ARG A 494 27.63 -39.14 -59.18
CA ARG A 494 28.11 -38.78 -57.83
C ARG A 494 29.17 -37.67 -57.82
N ALA A 495 29.30 -36.89 -58.89
CA ALA A 495 30.31 -35.84 -58.96
C ALA A 495 29.89 -34.65 -58.08
N ALA A 496 30.55 -34.51 -56.91
CA ALA A 496 30.43 -33.33 -56.06
C ALA A 496 31.29 -32.20 -56.65
N GLY A 497 30.66 -31.20 -57.24
CA GLY A 497 31.31 -29.95 -57.66
C GLY A 497 30.41 -28.78 -57.28
N LYS A 498 30.99 -27.69 -56.77
CA LYS A 498 30.28 -26.41 -56.53
C LYS A 498 29.68 -25.93 -57.85
N ILE A 499 28.42 -26.27 -58.09
CA ILE A 499 27.55 -25.69 -59.12
C ILE A 499 26.50 -24.92 -58.33
N GLU A 500 26.23 -23.67 -58.69
CA GLU A 500 25.09 -22.93 -58.16
C GLU A 500 23.81 -23.61 -58.68
N TYR A 501 23.26 -24.53 -57.87
CA TYR A 501 22.12 -25.35 -58.28
C TYR A 501 20.80 -24.55 -58.32
N LEU A 502 20.66 -23.63 -57.37
CA LEU A 502 19.57 -22.68 -57.25
C LEU A 502 20.16 -21.29 -57.05
N ASN A 503 19.64 -20.32 -57.80
CA ASN A 503 19.96 -18.92 -57.66
C ASN A 503 18.83 -18.25 -56.90
N VAL A 504 19.11 -17.71 -55.71
CA VAL A 504 18.11 -17.04 -54.88
C VAL A 504 17.94 -15.60 -55.35
N GLU A 505 16.72 -15.24 -55.72
CA GLU A 505 16.39 -13.89 -56.20
C GLU A 505 15.74 -13.04 -55.10
N SER A 506 14.91 -13.67 -54.26
CA SER A 506 14.38 -13.04 -53.05
C SER A 506 13.99 -14.09 -52.03
N SER A 507 13.82 -13.65 -50.78
CA SER A 507 13.53 -14.51 -49.65
C SER A 507 12.56 -13.83 -48.69
N SER A 508 11.64 -14.58 -48.10
CA SER A 508 10.62 -14.05 -47.18
C SER A 508 10.20 -15.09 -46.14
N VAL A 509 9.53 -14.64 -45.08
CA VAL A 509 9.00 -15.50 -44.03
C VAL A 509 7.48 -15.33 -43.96
N ASP A 510 6.75 -16.44 -43.91
CA ASP A 510 5.37 -16.46 -43.44
C ASP A 510 5.36 -16.77 -41.95
N GLU A 511 5.19 -15.71 -41.15
CA GLU A 511 5.23 -15.79 -39.70
C GLU A 511 4.09 -16.60 -39.07
N ALA A 512 2.94 -16.71 -39.75
CA ALA A 512 1.78 -17.42 -39.23
C ALA A 512 1.97 -18.93 -39.37
N THR A 513 2.60 -19.35 -40.46
CA THR A 513 2.82 -20.76 -40.76
C THR A 513 4.23 -21.23 -40.43
N GLY A 514 5.18 -20.36 -40.09
CA GLY A 514 6.56 -20.73 -39.82
C GLY A 514 7.29 -21.27 -41.05
N MET A 515 6.93 -20.76 -42.23
CA MET A 515 7.49 -21.16 -43.51
C MET A 515 8.48 -20.09 -43.97
N VAL A 516 9.69 -20.54 -44.30
CA VAL A 516 10.71 -19.70 -44.94
C VAL A 516 10.63 -19.97 -46.44
N ASN A 517 10.42 -18.91 -47.22
CA ASN A 517 10.17 -18.99 -48.65
C ASN A 517 11.32 -18.36 -49.43
N PHE A 518 11.67 -18.99 -50.54
CA PHE A 518 12.66 -18.50 -51.49
C PHE A 518 12.06 -18.48 -52.89
N VAL A 519 12.33 -17.40 -53.61
CA VAL A 519 12.09 -17.29 -55.05
C VAL A 519 13.40 -17.65 -55.73
N VAL A 520 13.42 -18.77 -56.46
CA VAL A 520 14.65 -19.33 -57.04
C VAL A 520 14.54 -19.54 -58.54
N SER A 521 15.61 -19.22 -59.27
CA SER A 521 15.85 -19.72 -60.63
C SER A 521 16.91 -20.82 -60.61
N THR A 522 17.16 -21.49 -61.74
CA THR A 522 18.14 -22.57 -61.82
C THR A 522 19.17 -22.39 -62.93
N GLY A 523 20.44 -22.67 -62.58
CA GLY A 523 21.53 -22.83 -63.54
C GLY A 523 21.62 -24.24 -64.14
N ILE A 524 20.74 -25.17 -63.75
CA ILE A 524 20.76 -26.56 -64.22
C ILE A 524 20.42 -26.64 -65.70
N SER A 525 21.20 -27.42 -66.46
CA SER A 525 20.94 -27.66 -67.89
C SER A 525 19.68 -28.49 -68.14
N ALA A 526 18.98 -28.23 -69.24
CA ALA A 526 17.79 -29.00 -69.63
C ALA A 526 18.09 -30.51 -69.76
N GLY A 527 17.17 -31.34 -69.27
CA GLY A 527 17.31 -32.80 -69.23
C GLY A 527 18.10 -33.36 -68.05
N LYS A 528 18.48 -32.52 -67.06
CA LYS A 528 19.20 -32.91 -65.84
C LYS A 528 18.34 -32.80 -64.59
N SER A 529 18.72 -33.54 -63.55
CA SER A 529 18.08 -33.50 -62.23
C SER A 529 19.09 -33.65 -61.10
N TYR A 530 18.90 -32.88 -60.02
CA TYR A 530 19.79 -32.80 -58.87
C TYR A 530 19.00 -33.01 -57.58
N ALA A 531 19.60 -33.70 -56.61
CA ALA A 531 19.12 -33.76 -55.23
C ALA A 531 19.77 -32.62 -54.45
N ILE A 532 18.96 -31.68 -53.95
CA ILE A 532 19.40 -30.46 -53.26
C ILE A 532 18.85 -30.45 -51.83
N CYS A 533 19.63 -29.99 -50.86
CA CYS A 533 19.17 -29.62 -49.53
C CYS A 533 19.58 -28.18 -49.21
N MET A 534 18.86 -27.55 -48.28
CA MET A 534 19.29 -26.32 -47.61
C MET A 534 20.06 -26.67 -46.34
N HIS A 535 21.25 -26.10 -46.17
CA HIS A 535 22.06 -26.14 -44.96
C HIS A 535 21.93 -24.80 -44.22
N VAL A 536 21.76 -24.83 -42.90
CA VAL A 536 21.52 -23.65 -42.07
C VAL A 536 22.45 -23.66 -40.87
N THR A 537 23.12 -22.53 -40.64
CA THR A 537 24.04 -22.30 -39.52
C THR A 537 23.69 -21.01 -38.78
N PRO A 538 24.07 -20.83 -37.51
CA PRO A 538 23.81 -19.59 -36.79
C PRO A 538 24.73 -18.50 -37.32
N LYS A 539 24.24 -17.25 -37.37
CA LYS A 539 25.12 -16.10 -37.58
C LYS A 539 26.05 -15.95 -36.38
N ALA A 540 27.30 -15.56 -36.64
CA ALA A 540 28.30 -15.34 -35.59
C ALA A 540 27.88 -14.25 -34.57
N LYS A 541 27.05 -13.28 -34.97
CA LYS A 541 26.49 -12.24 -34.10
C LYS A 541 25.03 -11.95 -34.45
N VAL A 542 24.21 -11.63 -33.44
CA VAL A 542 22.83 -11.11 -33.61
C VAL A 542 22.76 -9.75 -32.89
N GLY A 543 22.86 -8.66 -33.65
CA GLY A 543 23.02 -7.31 -33.06
C GLY A 543 24.39 -7.14 -32.40
N GLU A 544 24.44 -6.58 -31.18
CA GLU A 544 25.67 -6.43 -30.37
C GLU A 544 26.00 -7.67 -29.53
N VAL A 545 25.20 -8.74 -29.62
CA VAL A 545 25.32 -9.95 -28.79
C VAL A 545 26.04 -11.07 -29.56
N ASP A 546 27.06 -11.67 -28.94
CA ASP A 546 27.72 -12.88 -29.44
C ASP A 546 26.74 -14.05 -29.40
N ASN A 547 26.53 -14.72 -30.55
CA ASN A 547 25.53 -15.78 -30.71
C ASN A 547 26.17 -17.18 -30.64
N ASP A 548 27.30 -17.28 -29.92
CA ASP A 548 28.15 -18.48 -29.85
C ASP A 548 27.46 -19.68 -29.18
N ASP A 549 26.38 -19.45 -28.44
CA ASP A 549 25.60 -20.49 -27.75
C ASP A 549 24.44 -21.08 -28.60
N ASN A 550 24.15 -20.56 -29.80
CA ASN A 550 23.14 -21.14 -30.70
C ASN A 550 23.75 -22.30 -31.52
N LEU A 551 23.38 -23.53 -31.18
CA LEU A 551 23.94 -24.76 -31.78
C LEU A 551 23.22 -25.21 -33.08
N THR A 552 22.50 -24.32 -33.76
CA THR A 552 21.75 -24.68 -34.98
C THR A 552 22.70 -24.94 -36.15
N ASP A 553 23.04 -26.20 -36.40
CA ASP A 553 23.73 -26.67 -37.61
C ASP A 553 22.95 -27.85 -38.19
N ILE A 554 22.05 -27.56 -39.13
CA ILE A 554 21.08 -28.54 -39.64
C ILE A 554 20.94 -28.46 -41.15
N THR A 555 20.66 -29.61 -41.76
CA THR A 555 20.30 -29.72 -43.17
C THR A 555 18.86 -30.17 -43.30
N SER A 556 18.16 -29.63 -44.31
CA SER A 556 16.84 -30.12 -44.69
C SER A 556 16.94 -31.47 -45.40
N ASN A 557 15.80 -32.15 -45.53
CA ASN A 557 15.71 -33.30 -46.43
C ASN A 557 16.06 -32.88 -47.87
N TYR A 558 16.70 -33.79 -48.60
CA TYR A 558 16.94 -33.60 -50.02
C TYR A 558 15.62 -33.56 -50.79
N PHE A 559 15.52 -32.65 -51.75
CA PHE A 559 14.45 -32.57 -52.74
C PHE A 559 15.03 -32.53 -54.15
N VAL A 560 14.23 -32.92 -55.14
CA VAL A 560 14.69 -33.02 -56.52
C VAL A 560 14.40 -31.73 -57.26
N VAL A 561 15.41 -31.16 -57.91
CA VAL A 561 15.27 -30.07 -58.86
C VAL A 561 15.58 -30.58 -60.27
N SER A 562 14.72 -30.29 -61.23
CA SER A 562 14.86 -30.75 -62.61
C SER A 562 14.55 -29.64 -63.61
N LYS A 563 15.12 -29.71 -64.82
CA LYS A 563 14.78 -28.82 -65.94
C LYS A 563 14.31 -29.62 -67.15
N SER A 564 13.10 -29.36 -67.66
CA SER A 564 12.48 -30.00 -68.81
C SER A 564 12.28 -29.02 -69.99
N LEU A 565 12.10 -29.53 -71.21
CA LEU A 565 11.95 -28.73 -72.44
C LEU A 565 10.79 -29.29 -73.29
N THR A 566 9.87 -28.43 -73.73
CA THR A 566 8.68 -28.77 -74.54
C THR A 566 8.68 -28.05 -75.88
N LYS A 567 8.44 -28.79 -76.98
CA LYS A 567 8.37 -28.22 -78.35
C LYS A 567 6.95 -27.75 -78.70
N ILE A 568 6.82 -26.52 -79.21
CA ILE A 568 5.56 -25.93 -79.69
C ILE A 568 5.35 -26.23 -81.18
N GLU A 569 4.22 -26.88 -81.49
CA GLU A 569 3.78 -27.22 -82.83
C GLU A 569 2.56 -26.39 -83.27
N THR A 570 1.63 -26.06 -82.37
CA THR A 570 0.44 -25.22 -82.64
C THR A 570 0.11 -24.30 -81.46
N ILE A 571 -0.42 -23.11 -81.73
CA ILE A 571 -0.99 -22.19 -80.73
C ILE A 571 -2.39 -21.76 -81.18
N VAL A 572 -3.38 -21.84 -80.29
CA VAL A 572 -4.74 -21.31 -80.50
C VAL A 572 -5.10 -20.40 -79.32
N LEU A 573 -5.75 -19.27 -79.58
CA LEU A 573 -6.18 -18.34 -78.54
C LEU A 573 -7.64 -18.60 -78.12
N GLU A 574 -7.88 -18.75 -76.82
CA GLU A 574 -9.21 -18.92 -76.26
C GLU A 574 -9.61 -17.70 -75.43
N SER A 575 -10.51 -16.87 -75.97
CA SER A 575 -11.09 -15.74 -75.24
C SER A 575 -12.39 -16.16 -74.54
N PRO A 576 -12.66 -15.72 -73.30
CA PRO A 576 -13.99 -15.85 -72.68
C PRO A 576 -15.08 -15.24 -73.56
N ALA A 577 -14.76 -14.15 -74.25
CA ALA A 577 -15.65 -13.47 -75.17
C ALA A 577 -15.77 -14.14 -76.55
N LYS A 578 -15.17 -15.31 -76.77
CA LYS A 578 -15.13 -15.98 -78.09
C LYS A 578 -16.51 -16.26 -78.70
N ALA A 579 -17.55 -16.37 -77.87
CA ALA A 579 -18.93 -16.65 -78.25
C ALA A 579 -19.82 -15.39 -78.24
N GLU A 580 -19.31 -14.27 -77.72
CA GLU A 580 -20.03 -13.00 -77.72
C GLU A 580 -20.30 -12.56 -79.15
N ASN A 581 -21.55 -12.21 -79.41
CA ASN A 581 -22.04 -12.01 -80.77
C ASN A 581 -22.89 -10.74 -80.91
N THR A 582 -22.94 -9.89 -79.88
CA THR A 582 -23.81 -8.71 -79.85
C THR A 582 -23.08 -7.47 -79.34
N LEU A 583 -23.25 -6.35 -80.01
CA LEU A 583 -22.89 -4.99 -79.58
C LEU A 583 -24.16 -4.11 -79.60
N TYR A 584 -24.12 -2.93 -79.00
CA TYR A 584 -25.26 -2.00 -78.91
C TYR A 584 -24.89 -0.62 -79.42
N TYR A 585 -25.69 -0.04 -80.31
CA TYR A 585 -25.36 1.27 -80.90
C TYR A 585 -25.72 2.43 -79.97
N ASN A 586 -26.76 2.30 -79.13
CA ASN A 586 -27.28 3.33 -78.24
C ASN A 586 -26.65 3.32 -76.83
N ASN A 587 -25.65 2.48 -76.62
CA ASN A 587 -24.83 2.44 -75.42
C ASN A 587 -23.38 2.74 -75.82
N GLU A 588 -22.88 3.92 -75.48
CA GLU A 588 -21.50 4.36 -75.77
C GLU A 588 -20.42 3.48 -75.11
N ASN A 589 -20.81 2.68 -74.11
CA ASN A 589 -19.94 1.70 -73.46
C ASN A 589 -19.98 0.32 -74.11
N SER A 590 -20.78 0.11 -75.17
CA SER A 590 -20.87 -1.21 -75.80
C SER A 590 -19.59 -1.57 -76.54
N ALA A 591 -18.94 -2.63 -76.07
CA ALA A 591 -17.70 -3.18 -76.60
C ALA A 591 -17.59 -4.67 -76.26
N ILE A 592 -16.86 -5.44 -77.08
CA ILE A 592 -16.45 -6.81 -76.79
C ILE A 592 -14.94 -6.81 -76.65
N ASN A 593 -14.43 -7.25 -75.50
CA ASN A 593 -13.01 -7.29 -75.22
C ASN A 593 -12.47 -8.71 -75.40
N TYR A 594 -11.83 -8.98 -76.54
CA TYR A 594 -11.28 -10.32 -76.80
C TYR A 594 -9.96 -10.57 -76.06
N ALA A 595 -9.24 -9.51 -75.70
CA ALA A 595 -7.96 -9.62 -74.98
C ALA A 595 -8.16 -9.96 -73.49
N GLU A 596 -9.30 -9.55 -72.91
CA GLU A 596 -9.59 -9.79 -71.51
C GLU A 596 -9.81 -11.29 -71.22
N GLY A 597 -8.96 -11.83 -70.36
CA GLY A 597 -8.98 -13.24 -69.96
C GLY A 597 -8.56 -14.22 -71.05
N ILE A 598 -7.94 -13.76 -72.15
CA ILE A 598 -7.51 -14.64 -73.25
C ILE A 598 -6.43 -15.63 -72.79
N LYS A 599 -6.56 -16.90 -73.21
CA LYS A 599 -5.63 -17.99 -72.88
C LYS A 599 -4.97 -18.56 -74.13
N TYR A 600 -3.72 -19.00 -74.00
CA TYR A 600 -3.04 -19.77 -75.04
C TYR A 600 -3.31 -21.26 -74.86
N VAL A 601 -3.61 -21.95 -75.96
CA VAL A 601 -3.72 -23.41 -76.05
C VAL A 601 -2.57 -23.89 -76.92
N ILE A 602 -1.61 -24.61 -76.33
CA ILE A 602 -0.38 -25.08 -76.99
C ILE A 602 -0.50 -26.58 -77.24
N ASN A 603 -0.26 -27.01 -78.48
CA ASN A 603 -0.34 -28.43 -78.92
C ASN A 603 -1.64 -29.14 -78.52
N GLY A 604 -2.78 -28.42 -78.54
CA GLY A 604 -4.09 -28.96 -78.17
C GLY A 604 -4.34 -29.11 -76.67
N GLY A 605 -3.41 -28.68 -75.82
CA GLY A 605 -3.55 -28.68 -74.35
C GLY A 605 -3.44 -27.29 -73.75
N HIS A 606 -4.06 -27.10 -72.59
CA HIS A 606 -3.82 -25.93 -71.74
C HIS A 606 -2.49 -26.12 -71.01
N VAL A 607 -1.43 -25.52 -71.55
CA VAL A 607 -0.15 -25.39 -70.82
C VAL A 607 -0.32 -24.28 -69.80
N ASN A 608 0.05 -24.52 -68.55
CA ASN A 608 0.09 -23.45 -67.56
C ASN A 608 1.28 -22.53 -67.86
N LEU A 609 0.99 -21.36 -68.43
CA LEU A 609 1.99 -20.38 -68.84
C LEU A 609 2.28 -19.31 -67.78
N GLU A 610 1.60 -19.35 -66.62
CA GLU A 610 1.77 -18.34 -65.56
C GLU A 610 3.22 -18.23 -65.07
N ASN A 611 3.91 -19.36 -65.04
CA ASN A 611 5.30 -19.44 -64.60
C ASN A 611 6.31 -19.12 -65.70
N TYR A 612 5.92 -19.12 -66.98
CA TYR A 612 6.81 -18.85 -68.08
C TYR A 612 7.04 -17.35 -68.30
N ASP A 613 8.27 -16.96 -68.66
CA ASP A 613 8.53 -15.65 -69.25
C ASP A 613 8.03 -15.62 -70.71
N MET A 614 6.86 -15.02 -70.88
CA MET A 614 6.19 -14.85 -72.17
C MET A 614 6.55 -13.53 -72.87
N SER A 615 7.59 -12.82 -72.43
CA SER A 615 8.00 -11.50 -72.96
C SER A 615 8.18 -11.46 -74.48
N LYS A 616 8.55 -12.58 -75.10
CA LYS A 616 8.72 -12.70 -76.56
C LYS A 616 7.39 -12.85 -77.32
N PHE A 617 6.26 -13.08 -76.66
CA PHE A 617 4.96 -13.31 -77.30
C PHE A 617 4.14 -12.03 -77.40
N SER A 618 3.50 -11.80 -78.54
CA SER A 618 2.58 -10.68 -78.77
C SER A 618 1.36 -11.14 -79.57
N ILE A 619 0.22 -10.48 -79.37
CA ILE A 619 -1.02 -10.74 -80.09
C ILE A 619 -1.37 -9.50 -80.91
N GLU A 620 -1.67 -9.68 -82.20
CA GLU A 620 -2.21 -8.63 -83.06
C GLU A 620 -3.63 -8.97 -83.50
N TYR A 621 -4.55 -8.02 -83.36
CA TYR A 621 -5.97 -8.17 -83.67
C TYR A 621 -6.33 -7.48 -84.99
N SER A 622 -7.25 -8.09 -85.73
CA SER A 622 -7.88 -7.54 -86.94
C SER A 622 -9.37 -7.85 -86.98
N VAL A 623 -10.13 -7.07 -87.74
CA VAL A 623 -11.58 -7.25 -87.89
C VAL A 623 -11.99 -7.12 -89.35
N THR A 624 -12.99 -7.87 -89.78
CA THR A 624 -13.63 -7.67 -91.09
C THR A 624 -14.64 -6.51 -91.01
N ASN A 625 -14.95 -5.87 -92.14
CA ASN A 625 -15.99 -4.83 -92.20
C ASN A 625 -15.69 -3.58 -91.32
N GLU A 626 -14.48 -3.05 -91.45
CA GLU A 626 -13.96 -1.89 -90.70
C GLU A 626 -14.78 -0.60 -90.88
N ASN A 627 -15.71 -0.56 -91.83
CA ASN A 627 -16.63 0.58 -92.03
C ASN A 627 -17.64 0.74 -90.87
N TYR A 628 -18.00 -0.35 -90.19
CA TYR A 628 -19.00 -0.33 -89.11
C TYR A 628 -18.44 -0.79 -87.76
N PHE A 629 -17.26 -1.40 -87.77
CA PHE A 629 -16.60 -1.93 -86.58
C PHE A 629 -15.18 -1.39 -86.48
N SER A 630 -14.75 -1.10 -85.26
CA SER A 630 -13.37 -0.73 -84.98
C SER A 630 -12.80 -1.73 -83.97
N ILE A 631 -11.60 -2.24 -84.24
CA ILE A 631 -10.86 -3.06 -83.30
C ILE A 631 -9.49 -2.44 -83.03
N GLY A 632 -9.16 -2.28 -81.75
CA GLY A 632 -7.81 -1.92 -81.35
C GLY A 632 -6.83 -3.04 -81.71
N LYS A 633 -5.83 -2.76 -82.55
CA LYS A 633 -4.90 -3.79 -83.06
C LYS A 633 -4.08 -4.45 -81.95
N ALA A 634 -3.84 -3.75 -80.85
CA ALA A 634 -3.15 -4.29 -79.66
C ALA A 634 -4.13 -4.62 -78.53
N GLU A 635 -5.22 -3.85 -78.44
CA GLU A 635 -6.16 -3.87 -77.32
C GLU A 635 -7.19 -4.99 -77.45
N GLY A 636 -7.49 -5.47 -78.67
CA GLY A 636 -8.49 -6.52 -78.91
C GLY A 636 -9.92 -6.12 -78.56
N ILE A 637 -10.17 -4.83 -78.31
CA ILE A 637 -11.50 -4.30 -78.01
C ILE A 637 -12.22 -3.98 -79.31
N LEU A 638 -13.24 -4.77 -79.61
CA LEU A 638 -14.15 -4.58 -80.73
C LEU A 638 -15.31 -3.67 -80.32
N LYS A 639 -15.56 -2.62 -81.11
CA LYS A 639 -16.62 -1.63 -80.89
C LYS A 639 -17.34 -1.34 -82.20
N PRO A 640 -18.57 -0.78 -82.16
CA PRO A 640 -19.08 -0.03 -83.31
C PRO A 640 -18.09 1.07 -83.69
N ALA A 641 -17.90 1.33 -84.98
CA ALA A 641 -17.03 2.41 -85.43
C ALA A 641 -17.56 3.80 -85.02
N ASN A 642 -18.89 3.92 -84.81
CA ASN A 642 -19.56 5.10 -84.27
C ASN A 642 -20.79 4.67 -83.44
N TYR A 643 -21.17 5.48 -82.45
CA TYR A 643 -22.35 5.25 -81.61
C TYR A 643 -23.53 6.13 -82.02
N ASN A 644 -24.74 5.78 -81.57
CA ASN A 644 -25.98 6.51 -81.80
C ASN A 644 -26.40 6.65 -83.29
N LEU A 645 -25.85 5.82 -84.17
CA LEU A 645 -26.24 5.72 -85.58
C LEU A 645 -27.07 4.45 -85.80
N ALA A 646 -28.38 4.61 -85.98
CA ALA A 646 -29.29 3.48 -86.22
C ALA A 646 -28.93 2.68 -87.49
N SER A 647 -28.18 3.25 -88.44
CA SER A 647 -27.66 2.54 -89.62
C SER A 647 -26.65 1.43 -89.30
N TYR A 648 -26.16 1.37 -88.06
CA TYR A 648 -25.21 0.35 -87.61
C TYR A 648 -25.93 -0.91 -87.11
N VAL A 649 -27.23 -0.83 -86.83
CA VAL A 649 -28.05 -1.98 -86.42
C VAL A 649 -28.00 -3.06 -87.50
N ASP A 650 -27.90 -4.32 -87.08
CA ASP A 650 -27.81 -5.52 -87.92
C ASP A 650 -26.54 -5.67 -88.78
N GLN A 651 -25.56 -4.74 -88.68
CA GLN A 651 -24.25 -4.93 -89.30
C GLN A 651 -23.48 -6.04 -88.59
N THR A 652 -22.66 -6.79 -89.35
CA THR A 652 -21.89 -7.92 -88.82
C THR A 652 -20.39 -7.86 -89.13
N ALA A 653 -19.58 -8.43 -88.24
CA ALA A 653 -18.13 -8.58 -88.41
C ALA A 653 -17.55 -9.80 -87.66
N THR A 654 -16.36 -10.23 -88.06
CA THR A 654 -15.55 -11.27 -87.40
C THR A 654 -14.19 -10.69 -87.01
N ALA A 655 -13.80 -10.87 -85.75
CA ALA A 655 -12.48 -10.53 -85.24
C ALA A 655 -11.52 -11.74 -85.31
N THR A 656 -10.25 -11.48 -85.60
CA THR A 656 -9.16 -12.49 -85.63
C THR A 656 -7.97 -11.99 -84.81
N ALA A 657 -7.43 -12.85 -83.96
CA ALA A 657 -6.23 -12.61 -83.16
C ALA A 657 -5.06 -13.46 -83.67
N THR A 658 -3.87 -12.89 -83.83
CA THR A 658 -2.68 -13.61 -84.34
C THR A 658 -1.52 -13.53 -83.35
N VAL A 659 -1.02 -14.67 -82.89
CA VAL A 659 0.17 -14.75 -82.03
C VAL A 659 1.44 -14.62 -82.87
N LYS A 660 2.33 -13.73 -82.46
CA LYS A 660 3.68 -13.53 -82.99
C LYS A 660 4.72 -13.72 -81.88
N ILE A 661 5.85 -14.33 -82.22
CA ILE A 661 6.94 -14.60 -81.29
C ILE A 661 8.21 -13.92 -81.78
N GLU A 662 8.84 -13.11 -80.94
CA GLU A 662 10.08 -12.41 -81.26
C GLU A 662 11.21 -13.41 -81.58
N GLY A 663 11.93 -13.16 -82.67
CA GLY A 663 13.00 -14.06 -83.13
C GLY A 663 12.54 -15.32 -83.87
N VAL A 664 11.22 -15.48 -84.11
CA VAL A 664 10.63 -16.60 -84.87
C VAL A 664 9.73 -16.08 -85.99
N LYS A 665 9.84 -16.61 -87.21
CA LYS A 665 9.01 -16.15 -88.35
C LYS A 665 7.61 -16.76 -88.42
N ARG A 666 7.38 -17.89 -87.76
CA ARG A 666 6.09 -18.60 -87.74
C ARG A 666 5.05 -17.84 -86.89
N THR A 667 3.81 -17.72 -87.39
CA THR A 667 2.68 -17.08 -86.69
C THR A 667 1.50 -18.03 -86.49
N PHE A 668 0.60 -17.70 -85.56
CA PHE A 668 -0.53 -18.56 -85.21
C PHE A 668 -1.85 -17.76 -85.10
N PRO A 669 -2.71 -17.75 -86.14
CA PRO A 669 -3.98 -17.02 -86.14
C PRO A 669 -5.15 -17.80 -85.49
N THR A 670 -6.12 -17.08 -84.90
CA THR A 670 -7.37 -17.61 -84.33
C THR A 670 -8.54 -16.64 -84.58
N SER A 671 -9.67 -17.13 -85.11
CA SER A 671 -10.87 -16.33 -85.40
C SER A 671 -11.99 -16.57 -84.39
N PHE A 672 -12.76 -15.53 -84.05
CA PHE A 672 -13.87 -15.57 -83.07
C PHE A 672 -15.26 -15.63 -83.73
N ALA A 673 -16.33 -15.68 -82.93
CA ALA A 673 -17.71 -15.65 -83.41
C ALA A 673 -18.04 -14.37 -84.20
N VAL A 674 -19.09 -14.44 -85.03
CA VAL A 674 -19.63 -13.30 -85.77
C VAL A 674 -20.43 -12.39 -84.81
N VAL A 675 -20.16 -11.09 -84.81
CA VAL A 675 -20.78 -10.09 -83.93
C VAL A 675 -21.78 -9.23 -84.70
N THR A 676 -22.92 -8.87 -84.09
CA THR A 676 -24.02 -8.05 -84.64
C THR A 676 -24.38 -6.86 -83.73
N ILE A 677 -24.80 -5.69 -84.23
CA ILE A 677 -25.15 -4.50 -83.40
C ILE A 677 -26.69 -4.34 -83.14
N LYS A 678 -27.15 -3.98 -81.91
CA LYS A 678 -28.55 -3.90 -81.36
C LYS A 678 -28.84 -2.70 -80.39
N GLU A 679 -29.95 -2.67 -79.60
CA GLU A 679 -30.43 -1.58 -78.65
C GLU A 679 -30.71 -2.02 -77.15
N GLU A 680 -30.56 -1.17 -76.06
CA GLU A 680 -30.60 -1.49 -74.56
C GLU A 680 -31.54 -0.62 -73.58
N THR A 681 -31.93 -1.06 -72.30
CA THR A 681 -32.84 -0.40 -71.23
C THR A 681 -32.59 -0.69 -69.65
N SER A 682 -32.74 0.21 -68.59
CA SER A 682 -32.43 0.01 -67.07
C SER A 682 -33.15 0.85 -65.87
N ILE A 683 -32.90 0.60 -64.51
CA ILE A 683 -33.57 1.06 -63.17
C ILE A 683 -32.62 1.69 -62.04
N ALA A 684 -33.07 2.51 -61.02
CA ALA A 684 -32.25 3.31 -60.00
C ALA A 684 -32.53 3.22 -58.44
N GLU A 685 -31.55 3.44 -57.51
CA GLU A 685 -31.64 3.32 -56.00
C GLU A 685 -31.20 4.57 -55.15
N THR A 686 -31.68 4.77 -53.88
CA THR A 686 -31.35 5.94 -52.98
C THR A 686 -31.48 5.67 -51.43
N THR A 687 -30.86 6.47 -50.53
CA THR A 687 -30.92 6.37 -49.04
C THR A 687 -31.07 7.73 -48.33
N CYS A 688 -31.85 7.81 -47.23
CA CYS A 688 -32.16 9.02 -46.44
C CYS A 688 -32.01 8.78 -44.91
N ASN A 689 -31.58 9.77 -44.11
CA ASN A 689 -31.32 9.61 -42.65
C ASN A 689 -31.84 10.78 -41.79
N TYR A 690 -32.55 10.49 -40.69
CA TYR A 690 -33.12 11.48 -39.75
C TYR A 690 -32.27 11.78 -38.50
N GLY A 691 -31.13 11.12 -38.30
CA GLY A 691 -30.25 11.37 -37.14
C GLY A 691 -30.78 10.79 -35.83
N THR A 692 -30.31 11.33 -34.69
CA THR A 692 -30.62 10.84 -33.33
C THR A 692 -31.78 11.60 -32.68
N LEU A 693 -32.69 10.87 -32.05
CA LEU A 693 -33.83 11.38 -31.29
C LEU A 693 -33.75 10.88 -29.86
N GLU A 694 -33.72 11.79 -28.88
CA GLU A 694 -33.62 11.42 -27.45
C GLU A 694 -35.00 11.32 -26.77
N VAL A 695 -35.17 10.31 -25.92
CA VAL A 695 -36.37 10.10 -25.09
C VAL A 695 -35.98 9.62 -23.69
N ALA A 696 -36.66 10.10 -22.66
CA ALA A 696 -36.47 9.61 -21.29
C ALA A 696 -37.11 8.23 -21.11
N TRP A 697 -36.44 7.35 -20.37
CA TRP A 697 -36.89 5.99 -20.06
C TRP A 697 -38.21 5.99 -19.30
N LYS A 698 -39.10 5.04 -19.63
CA LYS A 698 -40.33 4.75 -18.88
C LYS A 698 -40.63 3.26 -18.83
N ASN A 699 -41.25 2.81 -17.74
CA ASN A 699 -41.87 1.48 -17.64
C ASN A 699 -43.28 1.45 -18.30
N ALA A 700 -43.42 2.08 -19.44
CA ALA A 700 -44.65 2.13 -20.23
C ALA A 700 -44.27 2.31 -21.69
N GLU A 701 -45.12 1.84 -22.61
CA GLU A 701 -44.91 2.03 -24.04
C GLU A 701 -44.85 3.53 -24.37
N GLN A 702 -43.94 3.90 -25.29
CA GLN A 702 -43.75 5.27 -25.75
C GLN A 702 -43.79 5.32 -27.27
N THR A 703 -44.10 6.51 -27.80
CA THR A 703 -44.09 6.75 -29.24
C THR A 703 -43.42 8.07 -29.57
N ILE A 704 -42.57 8.09 -30.61
CA ILE A 704 -42.12 9.34 -31.21
C ILE A 704 -43.10 9.70 -32.33
N PRO A 705 -43.77 10.87 -32.25
CA PRO A 705 -44.85 11.22 -33.18
C PRO A 705 -44.32 11.51 -34.59
N ALA A 706 -45.20 11.34 -35.57
CA ALA A 706 -44.88 11.55 -36.98
C ALA A 706 -44.40 12.97 -37.34
N SER A 707 -44.70 13.97 -36.50
CA SER A 707 -44.20 15.33 -36.66
C SER A 707 -42.68 15.46 -36.58
N LYS A 708 -41.97 14.42 -36.10
CA LYS A 708 -40.51 14.35 -36.09
C LYS A 708 -39.90 13.81 -37.39
N PHE A 709 -40.72 13.30 -38.31
CA PHE A 709 -40.29 12.68 -39.57
C PHE A 709 -40.90 13.39 -40.77
N ASP A 710 -40.28 14.51 -41.19
CA ASP A 710 -40.73 15.27 -42.36
C ASP A 710 -40.45 14.50 -43.66
N LEU A 711 -41.52 14.04 -44.33
CA LEU A 711 -41.42 13.26 -45.56
C LEU A 711 -40.89 14.07 -46.76
N THR A 712 -40.93 15.41 -46.74
CA THR A 712 -40.39 16.24 -47.83
C THR A 712 -38.90 16.00 -48.04
N LYS A 713 -38.17 15.73 -46.95
CA LYS A 713 -36.77 15.30 -47.00
C LYS A 713 -36.56 14.05 -47.85
N ILE A 714 -37.42 13.03 -47.70
CA ILE A 714 -37.33 11.80 -48.49
C ILE A 714 -37.66 12.09 -49.96
N TYR A 715 -38.64 12.95 -50.22
CA TYR A 715 -39.03 13.32 -51.59
C TYR A 715 -37.88 13.99 -52.34
N ASP A 716 -37.21 14.93 -51.69
CA ASP A 716 -36.10 15.68 -52.26
C ASP A 716 -34.86 14.79 -52.44
N GLU A 717 -34.48 14.03 -51.41
CA GLU A 717 -33.29 13.17 -51.45
C GLU A 717 -33.44 12.00 -52.44
N ALA A 718 -34.63 11.37 -52.52
CA ALA A 718 -34.91 10.27 -53.44
C ALA A 718 -35.44 10.70 -54.82
N ASN A 719 -35.54 12.01 -55.05
CA ASN A 719 -36.09 12.64 -56.25
C ASN A 719 -37.42 11.98 -56.68
N ILE A 720 -38.38 11.90 -55.75
CA ILE A 720 -39.66 11.21 -55.94
C ILE A 720 -40.82 12.13 -55.56
N THR A 721 -41.91 12.07 -56.33
CA THR A 721 -43.11 12.84 -55.98
C THR A 721 -43.85 12.18 -54.82
N ALA A 722 -44.56 12.98 -54.02
CA ALA A 722 -45.39 12.44 -52.93
C ALA A 722 -46.38 11.36 -53.40
N THR A 723 -47.00 11.54 -54.59
CA THR A 723 -47.91 10.55 -55.18
C THR A 723 -47.20 9.23 -55.51
N ALA A 724 -45.97 9.29 -56.03
CA ALA A 724 -45.20 8.09 -56.37
C ALA A 724 -44.67 7.39 -55.10
N PHE A 725 -44.25 8.14 -54.08
CA PHE A 725 -43.78 7.58 -52.82
C PHE A 725 -44.88 6.79 -52.08
N LYS A 726 -46.14 7.26 -52.14
CA LYS A 726 -47.31 6.54 -51.58
C LYS A 726 -47.57 5.18 -52.22
N GLN A 727 -47.07 4.94 -53.45
CA GLN A 727 -47.23 3.67 -54.16
C GLN A 727 -46.09 2.68 -53.88
N LEU A 728 -45.07 3.09 -53.14
CA LEU A 728 -43.98 2.21 -52.75
C LEU A 728 -44.38 1.34 -51.56
N THR A 729 -43.89 0.10 -51.55
CA THR A 729 -44.17 -0.87 -50.48
C THR A 729 -43.09 -0.78 -49.41
N ALA A 730 -43.49 -0.61 -48.15
CA ALA A 730 -42.58 -0.52 -47.01
C ALA A 730 -42.22 -1.90 -46.41
N SER A 731 -40.99 -2.06 -45.94
CA SER A 731 -40.50 -3.21 -45.19
C SER A 731 -39.64 -2.78 -44.01
N TYR A 732 -39.95 -3.27 -42.81
CA TYR A 732 -39.25 -2.99 -41.55
C TYR A 732 -39.47 -4.13 -40.53
N ASP A 733 -38.61 -4.21 -39.52
CA ASP A 733 -38.74 -5.19 -38.44
C ASP A 733 -39.69 -4.64 -37.35
N LYS A 734 -40.89 -5.23 -37.28
CA LYS A 734 -41.92 -4.89 -36.29
C LYS A 734 -41.75 -5.59 -34.94
N THR A 735 -40.77 -6.49 -34.82
CA THR A 735 -40.54 -7.31 -33.61
C THR A 735 -39.50 -6.71 -32.67
N ALA A 736 -38.74 -5.71 -33.14
CA ALA A 736 -37.79 -4.97 -32.32
C ALA A 736 -38.49 -4.06 -31.30
N ASP A 737 -37.91 -3.94 -30.10
CA ASP A 737 -38.45 -3.08 -29.02
C ASP A 737 -38.53 -1.61 -29.42
N VAL A 738 -37.65 -1.16 -30.32
CA VAL A 738 -37.68 0.16 -30.96
C VAL A 738 -37.73 -0.01 -32.46
N HIS A 739 -38.79 0.48 -33.11
CA HIS A 739 -38.93 0.35 -34.56
C HIS A 739 -39.78 1.48 -35.17
N PHE A 740 -39.56 1.73 -36.47
CA PHE A 740 -40.45 2.58 -37.25
C PHE A 740 -41.83 1.94 -37.36
N VAL A 741 -42.86 2.75 -37.23
CA VAL A 741 -44.24 2.40 -37.55
C VAL A 741 -44.63 3.17 -38.80
N VAL A 742 -45.03 2.44 -39.84
CA VAL A 742 -45.49 3.01 -41.11
C VAL A 742 -47.02 3.07 -41.11
N GLY A 743 -47.56 4.28 -41.08
CA GLY A 743 -48.99 4.56 -41.17
C GLY A 743 -49.49 4.71 -42.60
N THR A 744 -50.73 5.19 -42.74
CA THR A 744 -51.34 5.53 -44.03
C THR A 744 -50.45 6.51 -44.81
N ASP A 745 -50.40 6.36 -46.13
CA ASP A 745 -49.58 7.19 -47.03
C ASP A 745 -48.07 7.19 -46.70
N ASN A 746 -47.58 6.12 -46.07
CA ASN A 746 -46.18 5.94 -45.67
C ASN A 746 -45.69 6.97 -44.63
N VAL A 747 -46.59 7.52 -43.81
CA VAL A 747 -46.23 8.39 -42.68
C VAL A 747 -45.43 7.59 -41.63
N LEU A 748 -44.30 8.13 -41.18
CA LEU A 748 -43.40 7.47 -40.24
C LEU A 748 -43.60 7.97 -38.81
N SER A 749 -43.69 7.06 -37.85
CA SER A 749 -43.52 7.31 -36.41
C SER A 749 -42.59 6.25 -35.82
N VAL A 750 -42.27 6.31 -34.52
CA VAL A 750 -41.52 5.23 -33.84
C VAL A 750 -42.32 4.71 -32.66
N ALA A 751 -42.35 3.40 -32.49
CA ALA A 751 -42.83 2.74 -31.27
C ALA A 751 -41.64 2.27 -30.42
N ILE A 752 -41.78 2.40 -29.10
CA ILE A 752 -40.80 2.01 -28.09
C ILE A 752 -41.55 1.17 -27.04
N ALA A 753 -41.15 -0.09 -26.88
CA ALA A 753 -41.75 -0.99 -25.91
C ALA A 753 -41.51 -0.51 -24.46
N ALA A 754 -42.42 -0.86 -23.55
CA ALA A 754 -42.21 -0.61 -22.12
C ALA A 754 -40.92 -1.28 -21.64
N ASN A 755 -40.19 -0.63 -20.71
CA ASN A 755 -38.98 -1.19 -20.11
C ASN A 755 -37.82 -1.47 -21.12
N THR A 756 -37.83 -0.81 -22.28
CA THR A 756 -36.71 -0.88 -23.22
C THR A 756 -35.44 -0.33 -22.54
N ALA A 757 -34.32 -1.03 -22.68
CA ALA A 757 -33.06 -0.64 -22.04
C ALA A 757 -32.57 0.74 -22.53
N GLY A 758 -31.98 1.52 -21.62
CA GLY A 758 -31.29 2.76 -21.96
C GLY A 758 -30.14 2.53 -22.94
N GLY A 759 -29.86 3.53 -23.78
CA GLY A 759 -28.82 3.47 -24.82
C GLY A 759 -29.33 3.83 -26.21
N GLU A 760 -28.49 3.58 -27.22
CA GLU A 760 -28.73 3.91 -28.63
C GLU A 760 -29.41 2.74 -29.37
N HIS A 761 -30.51 3.03 -30.07
CA HIS A 761 -31.32 2.06 -30.81
C HIS A 761 -31.45 2.49 -32.29
N PRO A 762 -30.59 1.99 -33.19
CA PRO A 762 -30.66 2.30 -34.61
C PRO A 762 -31.84 1.57 -35.28
N ILE A 763 -32.61 2.31 -36.08
CA ILE A 763 -33.81 1.80 -36.76
C ILE A 763 -33.80 2.13 -38.26
N GLN A 764 -34.43 1.28 -39.07
CA GLN A 764 -34.53 1.47 -40.51
C GLN A 764 -35.86 0.96 -41.12
N VAL A 765 -36.24 1.53 -42.27
CA VAL A 765 -37.35 1.09 -43.12
C VAL A 765 -37.00 1.25 -44.60
N ILE A 766 -37.41 0.30 -45.44
CA ILE A 766 -37.12 0.26 -46.89
C ILE A 766 -38.41 0.40 -47.69
N PHE A 767 -38.42 1.21 -48.75
CA PHE A 767 -39.51 1.40 -49.70
C PHE A 767 -39.11 0.97 -51.12
N GLU A 768 -39.87 0.10 -51.78
CA GLU A 768 -39.54 -0.42 -53.13
C GLU A 768 -40.75 -0.46 -54.07
N GLY A 769 -40.51 -0.18 -55.36
CA GLY A 769 -41.51 -0.21 -56.44
C GLY A 769 -41.23 0.80 -57.58
N ASN A 770 -41.88 0.64 -58.73
CA ASN A 770 -41.81 1.59 -59.87
C ASN A 770 -40.39 1.92 -60.37
N GLY A 771 -39.49 0.94 -60.38
CA GLY A 771 -38.10 1.15 -60.79
C GLY A 771 -37.30 2.05 -59.84
N LYS A 772 -37.69 2.10 -58.56
CA LYS A 772 -36.99 2.79 -57.48
C LYS A 772 -36.93 1.97 -56.19
N LYS A 773 -35.87 2.18 -55.41
CA LYS A 773 -35.67 1.63 -54.06
C LYS A 773 -35.09 2.70 -53.12
N ILE A 774 -35.72 2.93 -51.97
CA ILE A 774 -35.38 4.00 -51.01
C ILE A 774 -35.20 3.40 -49.60
N THR A 775 -34.08 3.67 -48.94
CA THR A 775 -33.84 3.24 -47.54
C THR A 775 -33.87 4.43 -46.59
N VAL A 776 -34.63 4.38 -45.49
CA VAL A 776 -34.72 5.44 -44.48
C VAL A 776 -34.16 4.95 -43.15
N LYS A 777 -33.34 5.76 -42.47
CA LYS A 777 -32.67 5.45 -41.19
C LYS A 777 -32.91 6.53 -40.12
N ALA A 778 -32.93 6.13 -38.85
CA ALA A 778 -32.86 7.02 -37.68
C ALA A 778 -32.23 6.27 -36.49
N ASN A 779 -31.94 7.00 -35.41
CA ASN A 779 -31.41 6.43 -34.18
C ASN A 779 -32.19 6.99 -32.98
N VAL A 780 -32.57 6.15 -32.01
CA VAL A 780 -33.33 6.55 -30.84
C VAL A 780 -32.51 6.30 -29.59
N LYS A 781 -32.27 7.37 -28.82
CA LYS A 781 -31.49 7.30 -27.58
C LYS A 781 -32.40 7.35 -26.37
N ILE A 782 -32.45 6.27 -25.61
CA ILE A 782 -33.24 6.18 -24.36
C ILE A 782 -32.32 6.53 -23.18
N THR A 783 -32.69 7.55 -22.40
CA THR A 783 -31.88 8.03 -21.26
C THR A 783 -32.58 7.78 -19.92
N TYR A 784 -31.81 7.35 -18.92
CA TYR A 784 -32.29 7.29 -17.53
C TYR A 784 -32.21 8.68 -16.88
N ASN A 785 -33.12 8.98 -15.95
CA ASN A 785 -33.00 10.19 -15.15
C ASN A 785 -31.75 10.09 -14.26
N GLU A 786 -30.96 11.15 -14.16
CA GLU A 786 -29.83 11.23 -13.24
C GLU A 786 -30.34 11.39 -11.80
N VAL A 787 -30.33 10.30 -11.03
CA VAL A 787 -30.79 10.26 -9.65
C VAL A 787 -29.80 9.47 -8.80
N SER A 788 -29.50 9.96 -7.59
CA SER A 788 -28.60 9.29 -6.65
C SER A 788 -29.01 9.59 -5.21
N LEU A 789 -29.01 8.57 -4.35
CA LEU A 789 -29.24 8.74 -2.92
C LEU A 789 -28.01 9.38 -2.25
N THR A 790 -28.22 10.46 -1.51
CA THR A 790 -27.16 11.17 -0.78
C THR A 790 -27.16 10.73 0.68
N THR A 791 -26.06 10.14 1.15
CA THR A 791 -25.90 9.71 2.55
C THR A 791 -25.78 10.91 3.49
N LYS A 792 -26.20 10.76 4.74
CA LYS A 792 -26.02 11.78 5.78
C LYS A 792 -24.71 11.56 6.53
N PRO A 793 -23.77 12.53 6.51
CA PRO A 793 -22.45 12.35 7.11
C PRO A 793 -22.51 12.19 8.64
N GLU A 794 -23.58 12.65 9.30
CA GLU A 794 -23.75 12.48 10.75
C GLU A 794 -24.10 11.05 11.17
N LEU A 795 -24.54 10.20 10.22
CA LEU A 795 -24.98 8.82 10.46
C LEU A 795 -24.16 7.80 9.68
N TRP A 796 -23.45 8.22 8.62
CA TRP A 796 -22.75 7.37 7.67
C TRP A 796 -21.29 7.80 7.54
N GLU A 797 -20.39 6.91 7.94
CA GLU A 797 -18.95 7.07 7.84
C GLU A 797 -18.41 6.28 6.63
N GLY A 798 -17.43 6.83 5.93
CA GLY A 798 -16.77 6.19 4.78
C GLY A 798 -17.53 6.28 3.46
N ASP A 799 -17.01 5.59 2.45
CA ASP A 799 -17.54 5.63 1.08
C ASP A 799 -18.91 4.96 0.96
N LYS A 800 -19.71 5.39 -0.02
CA LYS A 800 -21.09 4.93 -0.25
C LYS A 800 -21.24 3.42 -0.43
N MET A 801 -20.20 2.71 -0.86
CA MET A 801 -20.20 1.24 -1.04
C MET A 801 -19.44 0.46 0.04
N ASN A 802 -18.73 1.15 0.94
CA ASN A 802 -17.94 0.57 2.04
C ASN A 802 -18.19 1.34 3.34
N GLY A 803 -19.44 1.72 3.59
CA GLY A 803 -19.79 2.59 4.70
C GLY A 803 -19.93 1.86 6.04
N THR A 804 -19.88 2.64 7.13
CA THR A 804 -20.32 2.21 8.45
C THR A 804 -21.40 3.15 8.96
N VAL A 805 -22.50 2.61 9.46
CA VAL A 805 -23.60 3.40 10.02
C VAL A 805 -23.59 3.27 11.54
N ILE A 806 -23.46 4.40 12.23
CA ILE A 806 -23.48 4.45 13.69
C ILE A 806 -24.92 4.40 14.16
N PHE A 807 -25.24 3.39 14.97
CA PHE A 807 -26.55 3.26 15.59
C PHE A 807 -26.47 3.49 17.10
N THR A 808 -27.13 4.54 17.55
CA THR A 808 -27.29 4.85 18.98
C THR A 808 -28.65 4.35 19.45
N PRO A 809 -28.71 3.30 20.28
CA PRO A 809 -29.97 2.79 20.80
C PRO A 809 -30.61 3.73 21.82
N THR A 810 -31.89 3.49 22.09
CA THR A 810 -32.64 4.20 23.13
C THR A 810 -33.15 3.24 24.18
N LEU A 811 -33.24 3.69 25.43
CA LEU A 811 -33.87 2.94 26.51
C LEU A 811 -35.38 3.25 26.54
N ASP A 812 -36.17 2.25 26.90
CA ASP A 812 -37.61 2.42 27.12
C ASP A 812 -37.90 3.34 28.32
N ASP A 813 -37.06 3.27 29.36
CA ASP A 813 -37.01 4.19 30.49
C ASP A 813 -35.55 4.58 30.79
N GLN A 814 -35.26 5.88 30.93
CA GLN A 814 -33.90 6.38 31.13
C GLN A 814 -33.33 6.07 32.52
N PHE A 815 -34.18 5.86 33.52
CA PHE A 815 -33.78 5.62 34.89
C PHE A 815 -33.87 4.14 35.26
N ARG A 816 -34.96 3.46 34.88
CA ARG A 816 -35.24 2.05 35.22
C ARG A 816 -35.67 1.25 33.98
N PRO A 817 -34.77 1.02 33.02
CA PRO A 817 -35.11 0.37 31.76
C PRO A 817 -35.52 -1.09 31.99
N SER A 818 -36.48 -1.54 31.18
CA SER A 818 -36.85 -2.95 31.07
C SER A 818 -36.30 -3.59 29.79
N THR A 819 -35.97 -2.76 28.79
CA THR A 819 -35.42 -3.22 27.52
C THR A 819 -34.67 -2.09 26.79
N ILE A 820 -33.84 -2.46 25.82
CA ILE A 820 -33.20 -1.51 24.91
C ILE A 820 -33.87 -1.58 23.53
N ALA A 821 -34.30 -0.42 23.03
CA ALA A 821 -34.91 -0.29 21.71
C ALA A 821 -33.81 -0.16 20.64
N LEU A 822 -33.70 -1.20 19.82
CA LEU A 822 -32.74 -1.31 18.72
C LEU A 822 -33.49 -1.31 17.37
N SER A 823 -34.06 -0.17 17.00
CA SER A 823 -34.77 0.02 15.74
C SER A 823 -34.25 1.24 14.96
N MET A 824 -33.98 1.08 13.66
CA MET A 824 -33.49 2.15 12.77
C MET A 824 -34.28 2.17 11.47
N ASP A 825 -34.82 3.35 11.10
CA ASP A 825 -35.41 3.59 9.79
C ASP A 825 -34.31 3.93 8.76
N LEU A 826 -34.09 3.04 7.80
CA LEU A 826 -33.03 3.17 6.80
C LEU A 826 -33.25 4.34 5.84
N THR A 827 -34.49 4.84 5.70
CA THR A 827 -34.75 6.02 4.87
C THR A 827 -34.10 7.28 5.45
N THR A 828 -33.92 7.32 6.77
CA THR A 828 -33.34 8.46 7.48
C THR A 828 -31.84 8.62 7.24
N LEU A 829 -31.17 7.57 6.73
CA LEU A 829 -29.76 7.58 6.38
C LEU A 829 -29.45 8.45 5.15
N PHE A 830 -30.47 8.78 4.37
CA PHE A 830 -30.31 9.58 3.15
C PHE A 830 -31.00 10.94 3.28
N GLY A 831 -30.34 11.99 2.81
CA GLY A 831 -30.85 13.37 2.84
C GLY A 831 -32.00 13.62 1.87
N ASN A 832 -32.06 12.86 0.77
CA ASN A 832 -32.96 13.09 -0.37
C ASN A 832 -33.83 11.86 -0.73
N TYR A 833 -34.03 10.92 0.20
CA TYR A 833 -34.75 9.66 -0.08
C TYR A 833 -36.13 9.87 -0.73
N THR A 834 -36.96 10.75 -0.15
CA THR A 834 -38.34 10.98 -0.62
C THR A 834 -38.40 11.55 -2.04
N GLU A 835 -37.48 12.45 -2.38
CA GLU A 835 -37.39 13.04 -3.73
C GLU A 835 -37.01 11.98 -4.75
N VAL A 836 -35.90 11.26 -4.51
CA VAL A 836 -35.43 10.16 -5.36
C VAL A 836 -36.49 9.07 -5.51
N TYR A 837 -37.16 8.68 -4.41
CA TYR A 837 -38.23 7.69 -4.44
C TYR A 837 -39.37 8.13 -5.37
N ASN A 838 -39.86 9.36 -5.22
CA ASN A 838 -40.96 9.86 -6.04
C ASN A 838 -40.58 9.95 -7.52
N ASP A 839 -39.39 10.46 -7.84
CA ASP A 839 -38.92 10.63 -9.22
C ASP A 839 -38.72 9.30 -9.94
N VAL A 840 -38.10 8.33 -9.24
CA VAL A 840 -37.87 6.98 -9.78
C VAL A 840 -39.21 6.27 -9.99
N THR A 841 -40.12 6.35 -9.02
CA THR A 841 -41.44 5.69 -9.10
C THR A 841 -42.31 6.32 -10.19
N ALA A 842 -42.21 7.64 -10.42
CA ALA A 842 -42.93 8.33 -11.49
C ALA A 842 -42.55 7.84 -12.90
N ALA A 843 -41.29 7.42 -13.10
CA ALA A 843 -40.85 6.77 -14.33
C ALA A 843 -41.18 5.26 -14.38
N GLY A 844 -41.63 4.69 -13.26
CA GLY A 844 -41.91 3.25 -13.09
C GLY A 844 -40.68 2.41 -12.74
N GLY A 845 -39.62 3.05 -12.25
CA GLY A 845 -38.46 2.39 -11.63
C GLY A 845 -38.73 2.02 -10.16
N THR A 846 -37.72 1.50 -9.46
CA THR A 846 -37.82 1.06 -8.06
C THR A 846 -36.64 1.56 -7.22
N VAL A 847 -36.92 2.01 -6.00
CA VAL A 847 -35.92 2.23 -4.96
C VAL A 847 -36.14 1.21 -3.86
N THR A 848 -35.14 0.37 -3.59
CA THR A 848 -35.23 -0.69 -2.58
C THR A 848 -34.12 -0.53 -1.55
N LEU A 849 -34.49 -0.53 -0.26
CA LEU A 849 -33.57 -0.68 0.86
C LEU A 849 -33.67 -2.11 1.37
N ASN A 850 -32.57 -2.72 1.78
CA ASN A 850 -32.53 -4.12 2.21
C ASN A 850 -31.49 -4.36 3.31
N VAL A 851 -31.63 -5.49 4.00
CA VAL A 851 -30.59 -6.10 4.84
C VAL A 851 -30.07 -7.34 4.13
N GLN A 852 -28.75 -7.42 3.95
CA GLN A 852 -28.10 -8.57 3.35
C GLN A 852 -28.22 -9.79 4.26
N ASP A 853 -28.58 -10.95 3.68
CA ASP A 853 -28.66 -12.24 4.41
C ASP A 853 -29.56 -12.20 5.66
N LEU A 854 -30.73 -11.56 5.56
CA LEU A 854 -31.68 -11.45 6.68
C LEU A 854 -32.04 -12.82 7.30
N ALA A 855 -32.17 -13.86 6.47
CA ALA A 855 -32.44 -15.22 6.93
C ALA A 855 -31.32 -15.78 7.83
N GLY A 856 -30.06 -15.41 7.56
CA GLY A 856 -28.89 -15.82 8.32
C GLY A 856 -28.82 -15.28 9.74
N PHE A 857 -29.75 -14.41 10.16
CA PHE A 857 -29.88 -13.93 11.54
C PHE A 857 -30.84 -14.74 12.40
N ASN A 858 -31.50 -15.78 11.85
CA ASN A 858 -32.38 -16.71 12.60
C ASN A 858 -33.43 -16.01 13.50
N GLY A 859 -33.98 -14.88 13.02
CA GLY A 859 -34.99 -14.09 13.74
C GLY A 859 -34.43 -13.15 14.82
N ALA A 860 -33.11 -12.95 14.89
CA ALA A 860 -32.47 -11.92 15.71
C ALA A 860 -32.54 -10.52 15.06
N VAL A 861 -32.64 -10.44 13.73
CA VAL A 861 -32.83 -9.20 12.97
C VAL A 861 -34.07 -9.34 12.11
N SER A 862 -34.91 -8.32 12.10
CA SER A 862 -36.07 -8.19 11.21
C SER A 862 -35.99 -6.91 10.40
N PHE A 863 -36.55 -6.93 9.20
CA PHE A 863 -36.60 -5.78 8.32
C PHE A 863 -38.00 -5.65 7.72
N GLU A 864 -38.75 -4.64 8.16
CA GLU A 864 -40.12 -4.37 7.71
C GLU A 864 -40.31 -2.87 7.51
N ASN A 865 -40.98 -2.46 6.44
CA ASN A 865 -41.26 -1.05 6.13
C ASN A 865 -40.02 -0.13 6.20
N ASN A 866 -38.88 -0.58 5.66
CA ASN A 866 -37.58 0.11 5.71
C ASN A 866 -36.97 0.26 7.12
N VAL A 867 -37.53 -0.40 8.14
CA VAL A 867 -37.02 -0.35 9.50
C VAL A 867 -36.31 -1.66 9.82
N VAL A 868 -35.04 -1.54 10.23
CA VAL A 868 -34.26 -2.64 10.80
C VAL A 868 -34.52 -2.68 12.30
N THR A 869 -34.89 -3.84 12.83
CA THR A 869 -35.05 -4.07 14.27
C THR A 869 -34.19 -5.24 14.70
N ILE A 870 -33.42 -5.06 15.77
CA ILE A 870 -32.53 -6.07 16.34
C ILE A 870 -33.13 -6.53 17.68
N ASN A 871 -33.32 -7.84 17.84
CA ASN A 871 -33.71 -8.43 19.11
C ASN A 871 -32.45 -8.68 19.95
N PRO A 872 -32.23 -7.93 21.04
CA PRO A 872 -31.00 -8.02 21.80
C PRO A 872 -30.77 -9.41 22.41
N SER A 873 -31.82 -10.09 22.85
CA SER A 873 -31.72 -11.42 23.49
C SER A 873 -31.34 -12.56 22.54
N LYS A 874 -31.44 -12.35 21.22
CA LYS A 874 -31.15 -13.37 20.20
C LYS A 874 -29.92 -13.04 19.36
N TYR A 875 -29.41 -11.81 19.48
CA TYR A 875 -28.35 -11.33 18.62
C TYR A 875 -27.00 -11.92 19.01
N SER A 876 -26.29 -12.47 18.04
CA SER A 876 -25.02 -13.20 18.25
C SER A 876 -23.77 -12.37 17.92
N GLY A 877 -23.94 -11.10 17.51
CA GLY A 877 -22.83 -10.25 17.07
C GLY A 877 -22.39 -10.40 15.62
N LYS A 878 -23.21 -11.04 14.76
CA LYS A 878 -22.96 -11.09 13.32
C LYS A 878 -23.20 -9.72 12.69
N ASP A 879 -22.26 -9.23 11.88
CA ASP A 879 -22.38 -7.94 11.17
C ASP A 879 -23.68 -7.81 10.37
N ILE A 880 -24.40 -6.71 10.58
CA ILE A 880 -25.63 -6.38 9.86
C ILE A 880 -25.28 -5.43 8.72
N VAL A 881 -25.34 -5.94 7.49
CA VAL A 881 -25.06 -5.16 6.28
C VAL A 881 -26.35 -4.69 5.64
N ILE A 882 -26.47 -3.40 5.42
CA ILE A 882 -27.60 -2.77 4.71
C ILE A 882 -27.19 -2.37 3.30
N THR A 883 -28.14 -2.42 2.36
CA THR A 883 -27.95 -1.99 0.98
C THR A 883 -29.10 -1.14 0.48
N SER A 884 -28.83 -0.30 -0.51
CA SER A 884 -29.85 0.35 -1.34
C SER A 884 -29.60 0.08 -2.82
N ASP A 885 -30.66 -0.07 -3.59
CA ASP A 885 -30.62 -0.09 -5.06
C ASP A 885 -31.66 0.88 -5.62
N VAL A 886 -31.25 1.73 -6.56
CA VAL A 886 -32.13 2.52 -7.42
C VAL A 886 -32.08 1.92 -8.82
N LYS A 887 -33.22 1.48 -9.34
CA LYS A 887 -33.32 0.75 -10.60
C LYS A 887 -34.35 1.37 -11.54
N PHE A 888 -33.98 1.44 -12.82
CA PHE A 888 -34.91 1.63 -13.93
C PHE A 888 -34.95 0.33 -14.72
N GLY A 889 -36.05 -0.42 -14.61
CA GLY A 889 -36.13 -1.77 -15.15
C GLY A 889 -35.18 -2.72 -14.43
N ASN A 890 -34.36 -3.43 -15.22
CA ASN A 890 -33.32 -4.32 -14.68
C ASN A 890 -31.96 -3.61 -14.45
N THR A 891 -31.86 -2.32 -14.79
CA THR A 891 -30.60 -1.57 -14.66
C THR A 891 -30.53 -0.85 -13.33
N THR A 892 -29.51 -1.14 -12.51
CA THR A 892 -29.16 -0.34 -11.33
C THR A 892 -28.41 0.92 -11.77
N VAL A 893 -28.93 2.09 -11.39
CA VAL A 893 -28.31 3.39 -11.68
C VAL A 893 -27.64 4.02 -10.46
N ASP A 894 -28.00 3.57 -9.25
CA ASP A 894 -27.36 3.99 -8.01
C ASP A 894 -27.46 2.88 -6.96
N ALA A 895 -26.42 2.71 -6.16
CA ALA A 895 -26.38 1.73 -5.09
C ALA A 895 -25.58 2.24 -3.87
N SER A 896 -25.88 1.70 -2.70
CA SER A 896 -25.10 1.92 -1.48
C SER A 896 -25.02 0.67 -0.62
N LYS A 897 -23.99 0.59 0.23
CA LYS A 897 -23.75 -0.52 1.15
C LYS A 897 -23.02 -0.04 2.40
N ALA A 898 -23.52 -0.43 3.57
CA ALA A 898 -22.87 -0.16 4.86
C ALA A 898 -23.11 -1.25 5.91
N THR A 899 -22.22 -1.34 6.90
CA THR A 899 -22.39 -2.18 8.10
C THR A 899 -22.92 -1.34 9.26
N ILE A 900 -23.91 -1.85 9.99
CA ILE A 900 -24.44 -1.19 11.20
C ILE A 900 -23.52 -1.48 12.39
N LYS A 901 -23.03 -0.43 13.05
CA LYS A 901 -22.29 -0.50 14.31
C LYS A 901 -23.15 0.05 15.44
N VAL A 902 -23.56 -0.82 16.36
CA VAL A 902 -24.33 -0.43 17.55
C VAL A 902 -23.37 0.02 18.64
N VAL A 903 -23.56 1.23 19.16
CA VAL A 903 -22.69 1.80 20.21
C VAL A 903 -23.38 1.85 21.56
N ASN A 904 -22.60 1.97 22.64
CA ASN A 904 -23.06 2.13 24.02
C ASN A 904 -23.82 0.93 24.64
N VAL A 905 -23.75 -0.27 24.05
CA VAL A 905 -24.44 -1.46 24.60
C VAL A 905 -23.51 -2.40 25.37
N SER A 906 -22.24 -2.55 24.96
CA SER A 906 -21.27 -3.47 25.60
C SER A 906 -20.88 -3.10 27.03
N GLY A 907 -21.09 -1.86 27.47
CA GLY A 907 -20.73 -1.39 28.81
C GLY A 907 -19.21 -1.39 29.10
N THR A 908 -18.87 -1.28 30.39
CA THR A 908 -17.49 -1.18 30.88
C THR A 908 -17.23 -2.20 32.00
N TRP A 909 -16.13 -2.93 31.91
CA TRP A 909 -15.66 -3.88 32.92
C TRP A 909 -14.80 -3.18 33.98
N LYS A 910 -14.98 -3.57 35.24
CA LYS A 910 -14.20 -3.09 36.38
C LYS A 910 -13.60 -4.29 37.14
N PRO A 911 -12.25 -4.39 37.21
CA PRO A 911 -11.60 -5.52 37.88
C PRO A 911 -11.76 -5.45 39.41
N GLY A 912 -11.87 -6.62 40.03
CA GLY A 912 -11.76 -6.81 41.47
C GLY A 912 -10.36 -7.26 41.88
N LYS A 913 -10.26 -8.14 42.87
CA LYS A 913 -8.98 -8.64 43.38
C LYS A 913 -8.38 -9.67 42.41
N LEU A 914 -7.15 -9.44 41.96
CA LEU A 914 -6.46 -10.28 40.97
C LEU A 914 -5.55 -11.36 41.59
N GLU A 915 -5.33 -11.34 42.91
CA GLU A 915 -4.50 -12.32 43.62
C GLU A 915 -5.19 -12.82 44.89
N VAL A 916 -5.26 -14.15 45.06
CA VAL A 916 -5.89 -14.81 46.20
C VAL A 916 -5.01 -15.93 46.74
N THR A 917 -4.74 -15.90 48.04
CA THR A 917 -4.00 -16.96 48.74
C THR A 917 -4.94 -17.88 49.50
N LEU A 918 -4.81 -19.20 49.32
CA LEU A 918 -5.61 -20.24 49.98
C LEU A 918 -4.77 -21.05 50.97
N THR A 919 -4.91 -20.76 52.27
CA THR A 919 -4.22 -21.47 53.36
C THR A 919 -5.11 -22.48 54.09
N ASP A 920 -6.41 -22.18 54.22
CA ASP A 920 -7.38 -23.05 54.88
C ASP A 920 -8.00 -24.03 53.89
N LYS A 921 -7.69 -25.32 54.06
CA LYS A 921 -8.18 -26.41 53.19
C LYS A 921 -9.69 -26.70 53.35
N ALA A 922 -10.34 -26.16 54.38
CA ALA A 922 -11.79 -26.28 54.58
C ALA A 922 -12.58 -25.07 54.07
N ALA A 923 -11.91 -23.95 53.75
CA ALA A 923 -12.56 -22.72 53.34
C ALA A 923 -13.03 -22.76 51.87
N LYS A 924 -14.10 -22.02 51.61
CA LYS A 924 -14.53 -21.61 50.27
C LYS A 924 -14.37 -20.10 50.17
N ILE A 925 -13.72 -19.62 49.12
CA ILE A 925 -13.44 -18.20 48.92
C ILE A 925 -14.13 -17.73 47.66
N ASN A 926 -14.99 -16.72 47.75
CA ASN A 926 -15.51 -16.02 46.57
C ASN A 926 -14.37 -15.20 45.95
N VAL A 927 -13.91 -15.62 44.78
CA VAL A 927 -12.81 -14.94 44.08
C VAL A 927 -13.30 -13.84 43.14
N LEU A 928 -14.62 -13.75 42.91
CA LEU A 928 -15.23 -12.74 42.05
C LEU A 928 -15.62 -11.46 42.80
N GLU A 929 -15.37 -11.38 44.11
CA GLU A 929 -15.65 -10.20 44.93
C GLU A 929 -14.89 -8.96 44.42
N GLY A 930 -15.61 -7.85 44.26
CA GLY A 930 -15.12 -6.57 43.76
C GLY A 930 -15.17 -6.42 42.24
N PHE A 931 -15.41 -7.48 41.48
CA PHE A 931 -15.57 -7.38 40.02
C PHE A 931 -16.97 -6.86 39.68
N SER A 932 -17.07 -5.97 38.68
CA SER A 932 -18.35 -5.46 38.21
C SER A 932 -18.38 -5.12 36.72
N TRP A 933 -19.57 -5.22 36.12
CA TRP A 933 -19.85 -4.80 34.75
C TRP A 933 -20.91 -3.70 34.77
N ILE A 934 -20.58 -2.52 34.25
CA ILE A 934 -21.45 -1.33 34.29
C ILE A 934 -21.97 -0.95 32.90
N ASP A 935 -23.19 -0.43 32.83
CA ASP A 935 -23.80 0.10 31.61
C ASP A 935 -23.29 1.52 31.28
N PHE A 936 -23.74 2.06 30.14
CA PHE A 936 -23.36 3.40 29.69
C PHE A 936 -23.87 4.54 30.59
N ARG A 937 -24.79 4.26 31.52
CA ARG A 937 -25.30 5.19 32.54
C ARG A 937 -24.49 5.10 33.84
N ASN A 938 -23.42 4.30 33.85
CA ASN A 938 -22.62 3.92 35.01
C ASN A 938 -23.41 3.15 36.09
N LYS A 939 -24.43 2.39 35.69
CA LYS A 939 -25.19 1.49 36.58
C LYS A 939 -24.66 0.07 36.48
N VAL A 940 -24.55 -0.60 37.63
CA VAL A 940 -23.99 -1.96 37.71
C VAL A 940 -25.01 -2.96 37.19
N MET A 941 -24.65 -3.70 36.14
CA MET A 941 -25.46 -4.78 35.57
C MET A 941 -25.11 -6.14 36.17
N TRP A 942 -23.84 -6.33 36.56
CA TRP A 942 -23.35 -7.58 37.15
C TRP A 942 -22.26 -7.24 38.17
N ALA A 943 -22.26 -7.93 39.32
CA ALA A 943 -21.25 -7.77 40.36
C ALA A 943 -21.06 -9.05 41.17
N ASP A 944 -19.83 -9.25 41.65
CA ASP A 944 -19.49 -10.29 42.64
C ASP A 944 -19.89 -11.72 42.28
N GLY A 945 -19.93 -12.04 40.97
CA GLY A 945 -20.36 -13.35 40.49
C GLY A 945 -21.83 -13.46 40.08
N ALA A 946 -22.64 -12.42 40.28
CA ALA A 946 -24.09 -12.45 40.06
C ALA A 946 -24.61 -11.27 39.21
N ASP A 947 -25.66 -11.55 38.44
CA ASP A 947 -26.41 -10.53 37.69
C ASP A 947 -27.24 -9.68 38.67
N VAL A 948 -27.29 -8.37 38.44
CA VAL A 948 -28.01 -7.45 39.32
C VAL A 948 -29.51 -7.62 39.10
N GLU A 949 -30.21 -7.95 40.17
CA GLU A 949 -31.67 -8.06 40.17
C GLU A 949 -32.32 -6.68 40.00
N GLY A 950 -33.47 -6.66 39.31
CA GLY A 950 -34.25 -5.45 39.07
C GLY A 950 -34.73 -4.76 40.36
N GLY A 951 -35.01 -3.46 40.28
CA GLY A 951 -35.35 -2.65 41.44
C GLY A 951 -35.00 -1.17 41.21
N THR A 952 -33.98 -0.65 41.90
CA THR A 952 -33.65 0.79 41.88
C THR A 952 -33.15 1.29 40.52
N ASP A 953 -32.29 0.52 39.83
CA ASP A 953 -31.60 0.95 38.60
C ASP A 953 -32.11 0.27 37.31
N PHE A 954 -32.94 -0.79 37.46
CA PHE A 954 -33.58 -1.54 36.37
C PHE A 954 -35.02 -1.87 36.73
N ALA A 955 -35.87 -2.17 35.74
CA ALA A 955 -37.28 -2.49 35.97
C ALA A 955 -37.47 -3.72 36.89
N ASP A 956 -38.55 -3.73 37.68
CA ASP A 956 -38.84 -4.83 38.60
C ASP A 956 -38.96 -6.18 37.86
N GLY A 957 -38.21 -7.18 38.32
CA GLY A 957 -38.19 -8.52 37.71
C GLY A 957 -37.34 -8.65 36.43
N VAL A 958 -36.61 -7.60 36.03
CA VAL A 958 -35.66 -7.62 34.91
C VAL A 958 -34.24 -7.53 35.43
N LYS A 959 -33.38 -8.47 35.03
CA LYS A 959 -31.97 -8.44 35.41
C LYS A 959 -31.18 -7.44 34.56
N GLY A 960 -30.13 -6.85 35.15
CA GLY A 960 -29.34 -5.80 34.53
C GLY A 960 -28.75 -6.18 33.18
N LEU A 961 -28.11 -7.36 33.08
CA LEU A 961 -27.53 -7.83 31.81
C LEU A 961 -28.60 -8.11 30.73
N ALA A 962 -29.77 -8.58 31.14
CA ALA A 962 -30.85 -8.98 30.22
C ALA A 962 -31.44 -7.80 29.44
N VAL A 963 -31.44 -6.58 30.02
CA VAL A 963 -31.87 -5.35 29.33
C VAL A 963 -31.11 -5.14 28.03
N TYR A 964 -29.81 -5.48 28.02
CA TYR A 964 -28.88 -5.25 26.92
C TYR A 964 -28.61 -6.51 26.07
N GLY A 965 -29.30 -7.62 26.35
CA GLY A 965 -29.02 -8.90 25.67
C GLY A 965 -27.63 -9.47 25.98
N LEU A 966 -27.03 -9.07 27.10
CA LEU A 966 -25.75 -9.57 27.57
C LEU A 966 -25.94 -10.86 28.37
N THR A 967 -24.89 -11.68 28.44
CA THR A 967 -24.89 -12.92 29.22
C THR A 967 -23.93 -12.79 30.39
N ALA A 968 -24.21 -13.51 31.48
CA ALA A 968 -23.34 -13.49 32.65
C ALA A 968 -21.93 -14.01 32.29
N PRO A 969 -20.85 -13.38 32.80
CA PRO A 969 -19.49 -13.88 32.63
C PRO A 969 -19.37 -15.34 33.06
N THR A 970 -18.56 -16.11 32.33
CA THR A 970 -18.24 -17.49 32.68
C THR A 970 -16.80 -17.57 33.20
N CYS A 971 -16.49 -18.53 34.06
CA CYS A 971 -15.15 -18.65 34.64
C CYS A 971 -14.57 -20.05 34.37
N THR A 972 -13.28 -20.09 34.09
CA THR A 972 -12.52 -21.34 33.91
C THR A 972 -11.35 -21.38 34.89
N LEU A 973 -11.14 -22.53 35.54
CA LEU A 973 -10.03 -22.76 36.46
C LEU A 973 -9.01 -23.69 35.83
N THR A 974 -7.75 -23.26 35.76
CA THR A 974 -6.61 -24.03 35.25
C THR A 974 -5.45 -24.00 36.23
N ALA A 975 -4.54 -24.97 36.11
CA ALA A 975 -3.23 -24.89 36.76
C ALA A 975 -2.36 -23.80 36.10
N ALA A 976 -1.26 -23.40 36.75
CA ALA A 976 -0.35 -22.38 36.21
C ALA A 976 0.23 -22.72 34.82
N ASP A 977 0.35 -24.01 34.49
CA ASP A 977 0.79 -24.51 33.17
C ASP A 977 -0.36 -24.63 32.13
N GLY A 978 -1.58 -24.21 32.49
CA GLY A 978 -2.76 -24.25 31.63
C GLY A 978 -3.52 -25.58 31.61
N THR A 979 -3.05 -26.60 32.35
CA THR A 979 -3.74 -27.90 32.44
C THR A 979 -4.94 -27.86 33.39
N GLU A 980 -5.77 -28.92 33.38
CA GLU A 980 -6.88 -29.06 34.32
C GLU A 980 -6.36 -29.10 35.77
N CYS A 981 -6.88 -28.25 36.65
CA CYS A 981 -6.39 -28.16 38.02
C CYS A 981 -6.86 -29.38 38.85
N PRO A 982 -5.95 -30.26 39.33
CA PRO A 982 -6.36 -31.46 40.06
C PRO A 982 -6.73 -31.19 41.52
N TYR A 983 -6.31 -30.04 42.08
CA TYR A 983 -6.37 -29.77 43.53
C TYR A 983 -7.43 -28.76 43.96
N LEU A 984 -7.90 -27.92 43.03
CA LEU A 984 -8.90 -26.89 43.30
C LEU A 984 -10.12 -27.09 42.39
N LYS A 985 -11.28 -26.68 42.88
CA LYS A 985 -12.53 -26.63 42.11
C LYS A 985 -13.11 -25.22 42.23
N PHE A 986 -13.64 -24.73 41.11
CA PHE A 986 -14.44 -23.51 41.05
C PHE A 986 -15.92 -23.87 40.91
N GLU A 987 -16.79 -23.27 41.74
CA GLU A 987 -18.24 -23.44 41.66
C GLU A 987 -18.95 -22.20 42.23
N ASN A 988 -19.88 -21.62 41.47
CA ASN A 988 -20.69 -20.46 41.87
C ASN A 988 -19.90 -19.24 42.39
N GLY A 989 -18.77 -18.92 41.76
CA GLY A 989 -17.90 -17.80 42.16
C GLY A 989 -16.88 -18.17 43.25
N GLU A 990 -17.00 -19.34 43.87
CA GLU A 990 -16.13 -19.78 44.93
C GLU A 990 -15.05 -20.75 44.44
N VAL A 991 -13.82 -20.59 44.94
CA VAL A 991 -12.72 -21.56 44.80
C VAL A 991 -12.52 -22.30 46.11
N TYR A 992 -12.39 -23.62 46.04
CA TYR A 992 -12.11 -24.49 47.18
C TYR A 992 -11.36 -25.76 46.80
N PHE A 993 -10.77 -26.46 47.78
CA PHE A 993 -9.99 -27.67 47.55
C PHE A 993 -10.85 -28.88 47.15
N THR A 994 -10.38 -29.64 46.16
CA THR A 994 -10.90 -30.99 45.85
C THR A 994 -10.55 -31.98 46.96
N GLU A 995 -11.17 -33.17 46.97
CA GLU A 995 -10.79 -34.23 47.93
C GLU A 995 -9.30 -34.64 47.80
N ALA A 996 -8.76 -34.60 46.58
CA ALA A 996 -7.33 -34.78 46.34
C ALA A 996 -6.51 -33.63 46.95
N GLY A 997 -6.88 -32.36 46.68
CA GLY A 997 -6.18 -31.19 47.22
C GLY A 997 -6.18 -31.09 48.76
N LYS A 998 -7.27 -31.53 49.41
CA LYS A 998 -7.36 -31.56 50.89
C LYS A 998 -6.31 -32.46 51.52
N THR A 999 -6.06 -33.63 50.92
CA THR A 999 -5.12 -34.62 51.44
C THR A 999 -3.70 -34.45 50.92
N PHE A 1000 -3.50 -33.67 49.85
CA PHE A 1000 -2.20 -33.46 49.22
C PHE A 1000 -1.28 -32.51 50.03
N GLY A 1001 -0.05 -32.94 50.32
CA GLY A 1001 0.94 -32.12 51.02
C GLY A 1001 1.76 -31.28 50.05
N PHE A 1002 1.43 -30.00 49.89
CA PHE A 1002 2.19 -29.07 49.05
C PHE A 1002 3.52 -28.73 49.72
N VAL A 1003 4.63 -29.21 49.17
CA VAL A 1003 6.00 -28.91 49.67
C VAL A 1003 6.65 -27.73 48.97
N GLN A 1004 6.02 -27.24 47.90
CA GLN A 1004 6.33 -26.01 47.17
C GLN A 1004 5.02 -25.26 46.92
N PRO A 1005 5.05 -23.93 46.73
CA PRO A 1005 3.85 -23.18 46.34
C PRO A 1005 3.21 -23.77 45.08
N TYR A 1006 1.89 -23.88 45.09
CA TYR A 1006 1.12 -24.30 43.93
C TYR A 1006 0.27 -23.15 43.43
N GLU A 1007 0.31 -22.91 42.12
CA GLU A 1007 -0.41 -21.82 41.48
C GLU A 1007 -1.47 -22.36 40.52
N ALA A 1008 -2.63 -21.71 40.55
CA ALA A 1008 -3.74 -21.93 39.63
C ALA A 1008 -4.30 -20.57 39.18
N LYS A 1009 -5.05 -20.56 38.07
CA LYS A 1009 -5.63 -19.35 37.50
C LYS A 1009 -7.13 -19.51 37.32
N VAL A 1010 -7.90 -18.51 37.74
CA VAL A 1010 -9.31 -18.36 37.37
C VAL A 1010 -9.41 -17.27 36.30
N THR A 1011 -9.82 -17.64 35.09
CA THR A 1011 -10.04 -16.69 33.99
C THR A 1011 -11.52 -16.38 33.87
N ILE A 1012 -11.88 -15.10 33.94
CA ILE A 1012 -13.23 -14.58 33.75
C ILE A 1012 -13.43 -14.26 32.26
N ASN A 1013 -14.25 -15.08 31.59
CA ASN A 1013 -14.61 -14.89 30.19
C ASN A 1013 -15.86 -13.99 30.12
N VAL A 1014 -15.64 -12.74 29.76
CA VAL A 1014 -16.69 -11.74 29.52
C VAL A 1014 -16.77 -11.42 28.03
N THR A 1015 -17.96 -11.54 27.45
CA THR A 1015 -18.17 -11.37 26.00
C THR A 1015 -19.43 -10.57 25.72
N SER A 1016 -19.40 -9.73 24.69
CA SER A 1016 -20.56 -8.95 24.25
C SER A 1016 -20.81 -9.18 22.75
N PRO A 1017 -22.06 -9.41 22.33
CA PRO A 1017 -22.42 -9.47 20.91
C PRO A 1017 -22.38 -8.08 20.24
N TRP A 1018 -22.18 -7.01 21.00
CA TRP A 1018 -22.18 -5.63 20.49
C TRP A 1018 -20.78 -5.08 20.21
N GLY A 1019 -19.75 -5.90 20.34
CA GLY A 1019 -18.34 -5.53 20.14
C GLY A 1019 -17.56 -5.43 21.45
N GLU A 1020 -16.40 -4.77 21.41
CA GLU A 1020 -15.46 -4.69 22.52
C GLU A 1020 -16.07 -4.13 23.81
N ILE A 1021 -15.62 -4.66 24.95
CA ILE A 1021 -16.01 -4.23 26.30
C ILE A 1021 -14.88 -3.40 26.87
N ALA A 1022 -15.12 -2.13 27.15
CA ALA A 1022 -14.09 -1.24 27.69
C ALA A 1022 -13.58 -1.79 29.04
N GLY A 1023 -12.26 -1.92 29.20
CA GLY A 1023 -11.62 -2.37 30.46
C GLY A 1023 -11.48 -3.88 30.65
N ALA A 1024 -12.04 -4.72 29.76
CA ALA A 1024 -11.91 -6.17 29.81
C ALA A 1024 -10.65 -6.66 29.07
N THR A 1025 -9.50 -6.62 29.75
CA THR A 1025 -8.21 -7.15 29.26
C THR A 1025 -7.81 -8.40 30.05
N PRO A 1026 -6.93 -9.28 29.52
CA PRO A 1026 -6.46 -10.46 30.25
C PRO A 1026 -5.91 -10.13 31.65
N SER A 1027 -5.17 -9.02 31.78
CA SER A 1027 -4.66 -8.52 33.06
C SER A 1027 -5.73 -8.11 34.08
N ASN A 1028 -6.97 -7.88 33.64
CA ASN A 1028 -8.11 -7.43 34.45
C ASN A 1028 -9.23 -8.49 34.55
N THR A 1029 -9.02 -9.67 33.97
CA THR A 1029 -9.97 -10.80 33.99
C THR A 1029 -9.35 -12.11 34.46
N GLU A 1030 -8.04 -12.14 34.75
CA GLU A 1030 -7.36 -13.30 35.32
C GLU A 1030 -7.04 -13.10 36.80
N ILE A 1031 -7.37 -14.12 37.61
CA ILE A 1031 -7.11 -14.15 39.04
C ILE A 1031 -6.09 -15.25 39.33
N LEU A 1032 -4.94 -14.90 39.90
CA LEU A 1032 -3.94 -15.84 40.36
C LEU A 1032 -4.33 -16.38 41.75
N ILE A 1033 -4.35 -17.70 41.85
CA ILE A 1033 -4.63 -18.44 43.08
C ILE A 1033 -3.34 -19.12 43.55
N THR A 1034 -2.85 -18.76 44.74
CA THR A 1034 -1.63 -19.34 45.32
C THR A 1034 -1.94 -20.16 46.57
N ILE A 1035 -1.53 -21.43 46.57
CA ILE A 1035 -1.52 -22.29 47.75
C ILE A 1035 -0.08 -22.33 48.27
N PRO A 1036 0.21 -21.83 49.48
CA PRO A 1036 1.56 -21.85 50.03
C PRO A 1036 1.99 -23.26 50.41
N ALA A 1037 3.31 -23.50 50.44
CA ALA A 1037 3.87 -24.75 50.92
C ALA A 1037 3.54 -24.97 52.41
N LEU A 1038 3.35 -26.22 52.82
CA LEU A 1038 3.27 -26.63 54.22
C LEU A 1038 4.59 -26.31 54.91
N VAL A 1039 4.56 -25.35 55.82
CA VAL A 1039 5.64 -25.13 56.78
C VAL A 1039 5.58 -26.29 57.77
N GLN A 1040 6.61 -27.14 57.77
CA GLN A 1040 6.77 -28.22 58.75
C GLN A 1040 7.02 -27.68 60.15
#